data_AF-A0A2V7CIX7-F1
#
_entry.id   AF-A0A2V7CIX7-F1
#
_cell.length_a   1.000
_cell.length_b   1.000
_cell.length_c   1.000
_cell.angle_alpha   90.00
_cell.angle_beta   90.00
_cell.angle_gamma   90.00
#
_symmetry.space_group_name_H-M   'P 1'
#
loop_
_entity.id
_entity.type
_entity.pdbx_description
1 polymer ?
#
loop_
_entity_poly.entity_id
_entity_poly.type
_entity_poly.pdbx_seq_one_letter_code
_entity_poly.pdbx_strand_id
1 'polypeptide(L)'
;MILFYLLVTVMPMIRHPLWTDIVGDLTVIKYLGIACLVYAVFYLPSRETPPPIFATWQARFFVAFALLVIGLFLAYGDPLLPFEISPLMSFASFLVFLFLTLTVVDSLHRLRWVLLMAVGSVAYASLHVLREWQKYGDMAAGYRPGWVTGDPNYYSISALLCVPLAIYLLRTEQPRWERWFCIGSIVVTVLGLTFAASRGGFVGMAVGAIVMAVHAKHRLRTLAIVLVATLPLMVIAPSSPLSRIFSPDIHDTYSADHRMALAAAGLEIFQLHPLTGVGPGNFKDFLQHVVELDEYHVAHNSYVEVMAEMGLPGILLFLAAIIATFVSLERVRRASASGDPPLIARTAEALEVGLAAFLAAAFFVSAEAHRLFWFMIFLSTVLPPLAERSRASAPGKSPEAPRRSFVQGSHRIPLLVLTSVGCLLGDFAMPSHVAAQSVDALPALDEHGGYKSLPIAGKASGFFRVEKLGNRWVFVTPEGHVFWLRAVYGVDITDGGASYIENLKKKYNDPSYIPWWPYVGQAAKRLKAWGFNAFGEYSSQYVFPIGAYGRRETNPEKLPFIRLINPTLYSRQSFGVKDVLFGTDPAVTPGVWRVGGFPDVFDPAFERAARHFARDEEAFPRLEVLTKAGWLIGTSMDDRDYLFGFGAIRELGGWHMHLGWMVAASAPSQTRNPEVWRGATKGVSYADTKLYTKYAFRDFLREKYQTVEALNAAWTAKYTTWDSDGGWPRGAGVLDESGRNPWMGKDFYSLKDSAPRVKADLDEWVGKLADRYFSVVAAAIRAGDPNHLVFSPAALSTRAHPKVLEAAGRHCDVLQVEGPWDSDTMYERAYGLAKRPLFIWTTFMSHSDSPLASTKLSGWESVNFPTQEARGQAYASFVRRIVTFRTSDGTYPFVGLDWWAWTDKITGGESNNFGLVTNKDNAYDGKEAVTAVGKDAWGYPTGSEARNHGDFLSFVRRAHEEVFSALKSQLAASMGRK
;
A
#
# COMPACT_ATOMS: atom_id res chain seq x y z
N MET A 1 -16.52 29.46 28.98
CA MET A 1 -15.83 30.01 27.78
C MET A 1 -14.47 29.38 27.50
N ILE A 2 -13.55 29.28 28.47
CA ILE A 2 -12.19 28.74 28.24
C ILE A 2 -12.22 27.33 27.61
N LEU A 3 -13.13 26.46 28.06
CA LEU A 3 -13.30 25.11 27.48
C LEU A 3 -13.67 25.15 25.98
N PHE A 4 -14.53 26.09 25.58
CA PHE A 4 -14.91 26.26 24.18
C PHE A 4 -13.75 26.81 23.33
N TYR A 5 -12.95 27.72 23.90
CA TYR A 5 -11.73 28.20 23.25
C TYR A 5 -10.73 27.05 23.05
N LEU A 6 -10.51 26.23 24.07
CA LEU A 6 -9.68 25.04 23.96
C LEU A 6 -10.22 24.06 22.92
N LEU A 7 -11.54 23.88 22.86
CA LEU A 7 -12.20 23.03 21.85
C LEU A 7 -11.88 23.52 20.43
N VAL A 8 -11.97 24.83 20.18
CA VAL A 8 -11.59 25.44 18.89
C VAL A 8 -10.09 25.30 18.63
N THR A 9 -9.26 25.42 19.66
CA THR A 9 -7.80 25.28 19.54
C THR A 9 -7.39 23.89 19.07
N VAL A 10 -8.08 22.84 19.50
CA VAL A 10 -7.71 21.44 19.19
C VAL A 10 -8.34 20.89 17.91
N MET A 11 -9.31 21.59 17.31
CA MET A 11 -10.05 21.15 16.11
C MET A 11 -9.19 20.69 14.92
N PRO A 12 -8.15 21.43 14.49
CA PRO A 12 -7.33 21.01 13.34
C PRO A 12 -6.41 19.82 13.65
N MET A 13 -6.18 19.51 14.93
CA MET A 13 -5.18 18.55 15.39
C MET A 13 -5.75 17.13 15.51
N ILE A 14 -6.06 16.51 14.38
CA ILE A 14 -6.74 15.19 14.34
C ILE A 14 -5.82 13.98 14.57
N ARG A 15 -4.49 14.17 14.65
CA ARG A 15 -3.53 13.13 15.04
C ARG A 15 -2.65 13.52 16.24
N HIS A 16 -3.01 14.57 16.97
CA HIS A 16 -2.17 15.04 18.08
C HIS A 16 -2.25 14.06 19.27
N PRO A 17 -1.10 13.49 19.73
CA PRO A 17 -1.08 12.37 20.68
C PRO A 17 -1.92 12.56 21.94
N LEU A 18 -1.99 13.79 22.47
CA LEU A 18 -2.75 14.10 23.68
C LEU A 18 -4.27 14.23 23.44
N TRP A 19 -4.68 14.79 22.31
CA TRP A 19 -6.09 15.16 22.08
C TRP A 19 -6.88 14.04 21.40
N THR A 20 -6.17 13.16 20.71
CA THR A 20 -6.76 12.04 19.96
C THR A 20 -6.63 10.73 20.73
N ASP A 21 -6.05 10.76 21.92
CA ASP A 21 -5.99 9.59 22.79
C ASP A 21 -7.41 9.15 23.17
N ILE A 22 -7.58 7.85 23.34
CA ILE A 22 -8.86 7.23 23.67
C ILE A 22 -8.84 6.92 25.17
N VAL A 23 -9.75 7.54 25.91
CA VAL A 23 -9.94 7.28 27.34
C VAL A 23 -11.30 6.61 27.49
N GLY A 24 -11.33 5.33 27.86
CA GLY A 24 -12.57 4.54 27.79
C GLY A 24 -13.04 4.39 26.34
N ASP A 25 -14.27 4.81 26.05
CA ASP A 25 -14.90 4.68 24.72
C ASP A 25 -14.94 6.01 23.93
N LEU A 26 -14.25 7.07 24.37
CA LEU A 26 -14.29 8.38 23.70
C LEU A 26 -12.92 9.04 23.62
N THR A 27 -12.73 9.90 22.62
CA THR A 27 -11.52 10.70 22.49
C THR A 27 -11.52 11.87 23.48
N VAL A 28 -10.33 12.34 23.88
CA VAL A 28 -10.19 13.51 24.79
C VAL A 28 -10.94 14.75 24.25
N ILE A 29 -10.95 14.98 22.94
CA ILE A 29 -11.74 16.06 22.30
C ILE A 29 -13.25 15.92 22.55
N LYS A 30 -13.79 14.70 22.58
CA LYS A 30 -15.21 14.47 22.86
C LYS A 30 -15.55 14.73 24.31
N TYR A 31 -14.69 14.33 25.26
CA TYR A 31 -14.85 14.71 26.66
C TYR A 31 -14.82 16.23 26.85
N LEU A 32 -13.94 16.92 26.14
CA LEU A 32 -13.92 18.39 26.13
C LEU A 32 -15.23 18.97 25.54
N GLY A 33 -15.78 18.35 24.50
CA GLY A 33 -17.09 18.67 23.94
C GLY A 33 -18.23 18.48 24.94
N ILE A 34 -18.24 17.37 25.69
CA ILE A 34 -19.22 17.10 26.76
C ILE A 34 -19.10 18.16 27.87
N ALA A 35 -17.88 18.49 28.30
CA ALA A 35 -17.66 19.54 29.28
C ALA A 35 -18.16 20.92 28.80
N CYS A 36 -17.98 21.21 27.50
CA CYS A 36 -18.57 22.41 26.88
C CYS A 36 -20.10 22.37 26.85
N LEU A 37 -20.69 21.19 26.61
CA LEU A 37 -22.15 21.02 26.60
C LEU A 37 -22.74 21.23 27.98
N VAL A 38 -22.14 20.65 29.02
CA VAL A 38 -22.52 20.89 30.41
C VAL A 38 -22.48 22.39 30.71
N TYR A 39 -21.38 23.06 30.37
CA TYR A 39 -21.27 24.52 30.52
C TYR A 39 -22.37 25.27 29.77
N ALA A 40 -22.67 24.91 28.52
CA ALA A 40 -23.68 25.57 27.70
C ALA A 40 -25.09 25.39 28.26
N VAL A 41 -25.43 24.21 28.79
CA VAL A 41 -26.72 23.93 29.44
C VAL A 41 -26.90 24.79 30.69
N PHE A 42 -25.87 24.91 31.54
CA PHE A 42 -25.92 25.77 32.73
C PHE A 42 -25.86 27.26 32.40
N TYR A 43 -25.23 27.63 31.29
CA TYR A 43 -25.17 29.01 30.81
C TYR A 43 -26.49 29.46 30.16
N LEU A 44 -27.25 28.54 29.57
CA LEU A 44 -28.46 28.84 28.80
C LEU A 44 -29.50 29.71 29.56
N PRO A 45 -29.81 29.47 30.85
CA PRO A 45 -30.73 30.31 31.62
C PRO A 45 -30.22 31.73 31.88
N SER A 46 -28.90 31.95 31.83
CA SER A 46 -28.30 33.28 32.02
C SER A 46 -28.36 34.16 30.76
N ARG A 47 -28.87 33.63 29.65
CA ARG A 47 -29.04 34.38 28.41
C ARG A 47 -30.34 35.16 28.41
N GLU A 48 -30.27 36.41 27.99
CA GLU A 48 -31.46 37.26 27.76
C GLU A 48 -32.37 36.73 26.66
N THR A 49 -31.80 36.04 25.66
CA THR A 49 -32.55 35.43 24.55
C THR A 49 -32.03 34.03 24.22
N PRO A 50 -32.94 33.09 23.94
CA PRO A 50 -32.57 31.72 23.60
C PRO A 50 -31.72 31.68 22.32
N PRO A 51 -30.85 30.67 22.16
CA PRO A 51 -30.05 30.49 20.96
C PRO A 51 -30.97 30.27 19.76
N PRO A 52 -30.84 31.07 18.69
CA PRO A 52 -31.79 31.05 17.58
C PRO A 52 -31.44 29.94 16.57
N ILE A 53 -31.54 28.68 17.00
CA ILE A 53 -31.08 27.48 16.25
C ILE A 53 -31.65 27.41 14.84
N PHE A 54 -32.92 27.82 14.66
CA PHE A 54 -33.60 27.81 13.36
C PHE A 54 -33.85 29.22 12.80
N ALA A 55 -33.15 30.27 13.24
CA ALA A 55 -33.38 31.61 12.69
C ALA A 55 -32.77 31.80 11.30
N THR A 56 -31.66 31.12 11.00
CA THR A 56 -30.94 31.26 9.73
C THR A 56 -31.19 30.07 8.82
N TRP A 57 -31.23 30.31 7.51
CA TRP A 57 -31.44 29.25 6.53
C TRP A 57 -30.29 28.25 6.51
N GLN A 58 -29.04 28.71 6.66
CA GLN A 58 -27.88 27.85 6.73
C GLN A 58 -27.94 26.87 7.93
N ALA A 59 -28.46 27.30 9.09
CA ALA A 59 -28.63 26.40 10.24
C ALA A 59 -29.75 25.38 10.00
N ARG A 60 -30.87 25.79 9.39
CA ARG A 60 -31.97 24.88 9.01
C ARG A 60 -31.50 23.80 8.03
N PHE A 61 -30.80 24.20 6.98
CA PHE A 61 -30.29 23.26 5.98
C PHE A 61 -29.20 22.35 6.56
N PHE A 62 -28.34 22.85 7.44
CA PHE A 62 -27.39 22.00 8.15
C PHE A 62 -28.09 20.98 9.06
N VAL A 63 -29.08 21.38 9.86
CA VAL A 63 -29.81 20.43 10.72
C VAL A 63 -30.50 19.37 9.87
N ALA A 64 -31.16 19.77 8.78
CA ALA A 64 -31.76 18.82 7.85
C ALA A 64 -30.72 17.87 7.22
N PHE A 65 -29.55 18.40 6.82
CA PHE A 65 -28.44 17.60 6.30
C PHE A 65 -27.91 16.59 7.33
N ALA A 66 -27.67 17.03 8.57
CA ALA A 66 -27.17 16.18 9.64
C ALA A 66 -28.18 15.08 10.02
N LEU A 67 -29.47 15.41 10.08
CA LEU A 67 -30.52 14.42 10.32
C LEU A 67 -30.64 13.42 9.16
N LEU A 68 -30.48 13.87 7.91
CA LEU A 68 -30.43 12.99 6.75
C LEU A 68 -29.23 12.03 6.85
N VAL A 69 -28.04 12.53 7.16
CA VAL A 69 -26.83 11.70 7.33
C VAL A 69 -27.03 10.67 8.43
N ILE A 70 -27.55 11.07 9.60
CA ILE A 70 -27.82 10.13 10.70
C ILE A 70 -28.86 9.09 10.28
N GLY A 71 -29.95 9.51 9.62
CA GLY A 71 -31.00 8.62 9.15
C GLY A 71 -30.50 7.61 8.11
N LEU A 72 -29.71 8.07 7.14
CA LEU A 72 -29.11 7.21 6.13
C LEU A 72 -28.07 6.26 6.72
N PHE A 73 -27.27 6.71 7.70
CA PHE A 73 -26.33 5.82 8.39
C PHE A 73 -27.06 4.76 9.21
N LEU A 74 -28.16 5.10 9.90
CA LEU A 74 -28.96 4.12 10.62
C LEU A 74 -29.65 3.11 9.69
N ALA A 75 -29.97 3.52 8.46
CA ALA A 75 -30.63 2.67 7.47
C ALA A 75 -29.65 1.78 6.68
N TYR A 76 -28.47 2.29 6.36
CA TYR A 76 -27.54 1.67 5.39
C TYR A 76 -26.09 1.57 5.87
N GLY A 77 -25.73 2.20 6.99
CA GLY A 77 -24.36 2.24 7.48
C GLY A 77 -23.86 0.88 7.98
N ASP A 78 -22.55 0.66 7.85
CA ASP A 78 -21.91 -0.57 8.31
C ASP A 78 -22.01 -0.72 9.85
N PRO A 79 -22.67 -1.76 10.37
CA PRO A 79 -22.79 -2.00 11.81
C PRO A 79 -21.46 -2.40 12.48
N LEU A 80 -20.43 -2.75 11.72
CA LEU A 80 -19.10 -3.11 12.23
C LEU A 80 -18.17 -1.90 12.42
N LEU A 81 -18.54 -0.72 11.91
CA LEU A 81 -17.77 0.50 12.12
C LEU A 81 -17.74 0.89 13.61
N PRO A 82 -16.56 1.14 14.21
CA PRO A 82 -16.48 1.56 15.60
C PRO A 82 -17.29 2.84 15.83
N PHE A 83 -18.15 2.82 16.85
CA PHE A 83 -19.10 3.89 17.13
C PHE A 83 -18.40 5.25 17.25
N GLU A 84 -17.17 5.28 17.76
CA GLU A 84 -16.43 6.52 18.01
C GLU A 84 -16.03 7.27 16.73
N ILE A 85 -15.89 6.59 15.61
CA ILE A 85 -15.44 7.18 14.34
C ILE A 85 -16.52 7.15 13.26
N SER A 86 -17.74 6.71 13.60
CA SER A 86 -18.88 6.65 12.69
C SER A 86 -19.35 8.04 12.18
N PRO A 87 -19.93 8.12 10.97
CA PRO A 87 -20.64 9.31 10.48
C PRO A 87 -21.73 9.77 11.44
N LEU A 88 -22.49 8.85 12.05
CA LEU A 88 -23.50 9.17 13.07
C LEU A 88 -22.90 9.96 14.22
N MET A 89 -21.83 9.46 14.82
CA MET A 89 -21.21 10.12 15.96
C MET A 89 -20.59 11.47 15.58
N SER A 90 -20.05 11.58 14.36
CA SER A 90 -19.49 12.83 13.83
C SER A 90 -20.57 13.91 13.65
N PHE A 91 -21.68 13.59 12.99
CA PHE A 91 -22.75 14.56 12.75
C PHE A 91 -23.61 14.85 13.98
N ALA A 92 -23.77 13.88 14.89
CA ALA A 92 -24.33 14.14 16.22
C ALA A 92 -23.46 15.15 16.99
N SER A 93 -22.12 14.98 16.95
CA SER A 93 -21.18 15.93 17.54
C SER A 93 -21.26 17.31 16.88
N PHE A 94 -21.51 17.39 15.57
CA PHE A 94 -21.71 18.67 14.88
C PHE A 94 -23.03 19.35 15.24
N LEU A 95 -24.12 18.62 15.48
CA LEU A 95 -25.37 19.18 16.02
C LEU A 95 -25.15 19.79 17.41
N VAL A 96 -24.45 19.06 18.28
CA VAL A 96 -24.03 19.58 19.59
C VAL A 96 -23.15 20.82 19.40
N PHE A 97 -22.22 20.78 18.46
CA PHE A 97 -21.30 21.89 18.22
C PHE A 97 -21.98 23.15 17.64
N LEU A 98 -22.98 23.00 16.78
CA LEU A 98 -23.83 24.10 16.34
C LEU A 98 -24.56 24.73 17.54
N PHE A 99 -25.18 23.90 18.38
CA PHE A 99 -25.85 24.36 19.59
C PHE A 99 -24.89 25.11 20.52
N LEU A 100 -23.70 24.54 20.77
CA LEU A 100 -22.64 25.17 21.55
C LEU A 100 -22.28 26.54 20.97
N THR A 101 -21.97 26.60 19.68
CA THR A 101 -21.55 27.84 19.00
C THR A 101 -22.61 28.93 19.14
N LEU A 102 -23.87 28.62 18.85
CA LEU A 102 -24.99 29.57 18.98
C LEU A 102 -25.26 29.99 20.42
N THR A 103 -24.99 29.11 21.39
CA THR A 103 -25.25 29.34 22.81
C THR A 103 -24.14 30.16 23.48
N VAL A 104 -22.88 29.90 23.14
CA VAL A 104 -21.74 30.51 23.84
C VAL A 104 -21.17 31.73 23.11
N VAL A 105 -21.32 31.82 21.78
CA VAL A 105 -20.86 32.97 20.98
C VAL A 105 -21.99 33.98 20.83
N ASP A 106 -22.25 34.75 21.88
CA ASP A 106 -23.41 35.65 22.01
C ASP A 106 -23.04 37.14 22.11
N SER A 107 -21.76 37.47 22.00
CA SER A 107 -21.23 38.85 22.04
C SER A 107 -20.04 39.03 21.10
N LEU A 108 -19.78 40.29 20.71
CA LEU A 108 -18.63 40.66 19.87
C LEU A 108 -17.29 40.27 20.52
N HIS A 109 -17.18 40.41 21.83
CA HIS A 109 -15.97 40.03 22.57
C HIS A 109 -15.70 38.53 22.44
N ARG A 110 -16.73 37.69 22.61
CA ARG A 110 -16.59 36.25 22.47
C ARG A 110 -16.32 35.86 21.02
N LEU A 111 -17.00 36.47 20.05
CA LEU A 111 -16.72 36.28 18.62
C LEU A 111 -15.26 36.54 18.32
N ARG A 112 -14.71 37.69 18.77
CA ARG A 112 -13.30 38.05 18.55
C ARG A 112 -12.33 37.00 19.08
N TRP A 113 -12.51 36.55 20.33
CA TRP A 113 -11.66 35.51 20.91
C TRP A 113 -11.78 34.17 20.19
N VAL A 114 -12.98 33.79 19.77
CA VAL A 114 -13.19 32.57 19.00
C VAL A 114 -12.42 32.61 17.68
N LEU A 115 -12.44 33.76 16.98
CA LEU A 115 -11.67 33.97 15.75
C LEU A 115 -10.16 33.89 16.02
N LEU A 116 -9.66 34.50 17.09
CA LEU A 116 -8.25 34.42 17.47
C LEU A 116 -7.81 32.99 17.80
N MET A 117 -8.67 32.21 18.46
CA MET A 117 -8.40 30.80 18.77
C MET A 117 -8.37 29.95 17.50
N ALA A 118 -9.22 30.23 16.51
CA ALA A 118 -9.20 29.56 15.21
C ALA A 118 -7.96 29.89 14.39
N VAL A 119 -7.50 31.15 14.43
CA VAL A 119 -6.25 31.57 13.79
C VAL A 119 -5.05 30.93 14.48
N GLY A 120 -5.01 30.95 15.81
CA GLY A 120 -3.93 30.37 16.61
C GLY A 120 -3.84 28.85 16.49
N SER A 121 -4.98 28.16 16.38
CA SER A 121 -5.01 26.70 16.26
C SER A 121 -4.29 26.21 15.01
N VAL A 122 -4.56 26.84 13.87
CA VAL A 122 -3.92 26.50 12.61
C VAL A 122 -2.47 26.96 12.60
N ALA A 123 -2.15 28.12 13.16
CA ALA A 123 -0.75 28.56 13.32
C ALA A 123 0.06 27.57 14.18
N TYR A 124 -0.52 27.02 15.24
CA TYR A 124 0.11 25.99 16.06
C TYR A 124 0.28 24.67 15.30
N ALA A 125 -0.72 24.23 14.53
CA ALA A 125 -0.58 23.08 13.63
C ALA A 125 0.53 23.31 12.58
N SER A 126 0.66 24.55 12.09
CA SER A 126 1.70 24.93 11.13
C SER A 126 3.11 24.80 11.71
N LEU A 127 3.31 25.07 13.00
CA LEU A 127 4.60 24.82 13.67
C LEU A 127 4.96 23.34 13.69
N HIS A 128 3.98 22.44 13.87
CA HIS A 128 4.20 21.00 13.77
C HIS A 128 4.57 20.58 12.35
N VAL A 129 3.89 21.12 11.33
CA VAL A 129 4.22 20.90 9.90
C VAL A 129 5.65 21.34 9.59
N LEU A 130 6.05 22.53 10.05
CA LEU A 130 7.41 23.03 9.86
C LEU A 130 8.45 22.17 10.58
N ARG A 131 8.18 21.75 11.82
CA ARG A 131 9.04 20.84 12.58
C ARG A 131 9.17 19.46 11.92
N GLU A 132 8.07 18.95 11.38
CA GLU A 132 8.02 17.68 10.66
C GLU A 132 8.89 17.75 9.40
N TRP A 133 8.75 18.82 8.61
CA TRP A 133 9.60 19.07 7.45
C TRP A 133 11.07 19.20 7.81
N GLN A 134 11.41 19.97 8.86
CA GLN A 134 12.80 20.10 9.32
C GLN A 134 13.42 18.76 9.73
N LYS A 135 12.62 17.82 10.24
CA LYS A 135 13.11 16.53 10.72
C LYS A 135 13.21 15.48 9.61
N TYR A 136 12.30 15.51 8.65
CA TYR A 136 12.10 14.42 7.69
C TYR A 136 12.22 14.85 6.22
N GLY A 137 12.41 16.13 5.93
CA GLY A 137 12.44 16.67 4.56
C GLY A 137 13.53 16.08 3.67
N ASP A 138 14.66 15.66 4.24
CA ASP A 138 15.78 15.05 3.51
C ASP A 138 15.67 13.52 3.39
N MET A 139 14.67 12.88 4.01
CA MET A 139 14.55 11.42 4.02
C MET A 139 14.02 10.84 2.71
N ALA A 140 13.29 11.63 1.92
CA ALA A 140 12.76 11.22 0.62
C ALA A 140 12.57 12.43 -0.29
N ALA A 141 12.96 12.30 -1.56
CA ALA A 141 12.64 13.29 -2.57
C ALA A 141 11.11 13.48 -2.67
N GLY A 142 10.63 14.70 -2.45
CA GLY A 142 9.20 15.03 -2.49
C GLY A 142 8.40 14.78 -1.20
N TYR A 143 9.06 14.60 -0.04
CA TYR A 143 8.37 14.47 1.26
C TYR A 143 7.46 15.68 1.57
N ARG A 144 6.22 15.41 2.03
CA ARG A 144 5.22 16.44 2.32
C ARG A 144 4.74 16.36 3.78
N PRO A 145 5.05 17.35 4.62
CA PRO A 145 4.60 17.40 6.01
C PRO A 145 3.10 17.71 6.13
N GLY A 146 2.46 17.20 7.18
CA GLY A 146 1.02 17.37 7.38
C GLY A 146 0.38 16.37 8.35
N TRP A 147 1.18 15.55 9.04
CA TRP A 147 0.67 14.42 9.81
C TRP A 147 -0.25 14.85 10.96
N VAL A 148 0.06 15.93 11.68
CA VAL A 148 -0.73 16.38 12.85
C VAL A 148 -2.19 16.69 12.51
N THR A 149 -2.43 17.10 11.27
CA THR A 149 -3.76 17.40 10.70
C THR A 149 -4.30 16.27 9.84
N GLY A 150 -3.70 15.07 9.89
CA GLY A 150 -4.03 13.92 9.05
C GLY A 150 -3.07 13.78 7.88
N ASP A 151 -3.15 14.70 6.93
CA ASP A 151 -2.26 14.78 5.76
C ASP A 151 -2.09 16.23 5.26
N PRO A 152 -1.15 16.49 4.32
CA PRO A 152 -0.85 17.83 3.83
C PRO A 152 -2.03 18.56 3.14
N ASN A 153 -3.00 17.85 2.59
CA ASN A 153 -4.20 18.44 1.98
C ASN A 153 -5.20 18.90 3.06
N TYR A 154 -5.43 18.10 4.11
CA TYR A 154 -6.25 18.51 5.27
C TYR A 154 -5.66 19.71 6.02
N TYR A 155 -4.33 19.76 6.13
CA TYR A 155 -3.63 20.96 6.60
C TYR A 155 -3.97 22.18 5.71
N SER A 156 -3.85 22.00 4.39
CA SER A 156 -3.99 23.10 3.42
C SER A 156 -5.40 23.70 3.44
N ILE A 157 -6.44 22.88 3.46
CA ILE A 157 -7.82 23.38 3.54
C ILE A 157 -8.12 24.06 4.89
N SER A 158 -7.49 23.62 5.99
CA SER A 158 -7.56 24.30 7.29
C SER A 158 -6.89 25.68 7.27
N ALA A 159 -5.71 25.77 6.65
CA ALA A 159 -4.98 27.02 6.44
C ALA A 159 -5.79 28.02 5.63
N LEU A 160 -6.45 27.58 4.55
CA LEU A 160 -7.26 28.43 3.68
C LEU A 160 -8.47 29.05 4.40
N LEU A 161 -9.05 28.37 5.39
CA LEU A 161 -10.15 28.90 6.20
C LEU A 161 -9.68 29.99 7.18
N CYS A 162 -8.49 29.84 7.78
CA CYS A 162 -8.04 30.69 8.89
C CYS A 162 -7.14 31.87 8.47
N VAL A 163 -6.40 31.78 7.36
CA VAL A 163 -5.56 32.89 6.88
C VAL A 163 -6.37 34.17 6.58
N PRO A 164 -7.54 34.10 5.90
CA PRO A 164 -8.38 35.28 5.71
C PRO A 164 -8.85 35.88 7.05
N LEU A 165 -9.21 35.06 8.04
CA LEU A 165 -9.62 35.57 9.35
C LEU A 165 -8.53 36.46 9.97
N ALA A 166 -7.27 36.01 9.95
CA ALA A 166 -6.15 36.80 10.46
C ALA A 166 -5.95 38.11 9.67
N ILE A 167 -6.03 38.06 8.33
CA ILE A 167 -5.86 39.24 7.46
C ILE A 167 -6.96 40.29 7.72
N TYR A 168 -8.20 39.85 7.89
CA TYR A 168 -9.33 40.75 8.10
C TYR A 168 -9.43 41.24 9.54
N LEU A 169 -8.98 40.46 10.53
CA LEU A 169 -8.80 40.94 11.91
C LEU A 169 -7.79 42.09 11.98
N LEU A 170 -6.71 42.05 11.18
CA LEU A 170 -5.76 43.17 11.09
C LEU A 170 -6.37 44.48 10.57
N ARG A 171 -7.55 44.41 9.93
CA ARG A 171 -8.31 45.56 9.42
C ARG A 171 -9.39 46.05 10.39
N THR A 172 -9.41 45.53 11.61
CA THR A 172 -10.27 46.03 12.70
C THR A 172 -9.47 46.95 13.62
N GLU A 173 -10.09 47.42 14.70
CA GLU A 173 -9.34 48.02 15.80
C GLU A 173 -8.85 46.89 16.71
N GLN A 174 -7.54 46.85 16.97
CA GLN A 174 -6.90 45.84 17.83
C GLN A 174 -5.74 46.40 18.66
N PRO A 175 -5.45 45.82 19.84
CA PRO A 175 -4.22 46.08 20.58
C PRO A 175 -2.98 45.54 19.84
N ARG A 176 -1.80 46.05 20.21
CA ARG A 176 -0.52 45.70 19.56
C ARG A 176 -0.20 44.21 19.61
N TRP A 177 -0.51 43.52 20.71
CA TRP A 177 -0.24 42.08 20.84
C TRP A 177 -1.05 41.27 19.82
N GLU A 178 -2.32 41.63 19.60
CA GLU A 178 -3.21 40.94 18.67
C GLU A 178 -2.75 41.15 17.22
N ARG A 179 -2.29 42.38 16.91
CA ARG A 179 -1.68 42.68 15.60
C ARG A 179 -0.49 41.76 15.31
N TRP A 180 0.45 41.64 16.25
CA TRP A 180 1.62 40.79 16.07
C TRP A 180 1.27 39.29 16.07
N PHE A 181 0.30 38.88 16.87
CA PHE A 181 -0.23 37.52 16.86
C PHE A 181 -0.81 37.14 15.49
N CYS A 182 -1.65 38.01 14.90
CA CYS A 182 -2.21 37.78 13.56
C CYS A 182 -1.12 37.76 12.48
N ILE A 183 -0.16 38.68 12.51
CA ILE A 183 0.97 38.71 11.56
C ILE A 183 1.80 37.43 11.68
N GLY A 184 2.20 37.03 12.89
CA GLY A 184 2.96 35.81 13.13
C GLY A 184 2.20 34.56 12.67
N SER A 185 0.90 34.50 12.95
CA SER A 185 0.04 33.40 12.51
C SER A 185 -0.05 33.29 11.00
N ILE A 186 -0.18 34.42 10.28
CA ILE A 186 -0.16 34.45 8.81
C ILE A 186 1.18 33.92 8.30
N VAL A 187 2.30 34.43 8.81
CA VAL A 187 3.64 34.04 8.35
C VAL A 187 3.87 32.54 8.55
N VAL A 188 3.64 32.01 9.75
CA VAL A 188 3.87 30.59 10.05
C VAL A 188 2.92 29.70 9.24
N THR A 189 1.65 30.08 9.09
CA THR A 189 0.67 29.28 8.35
C THR A 189 0.97 29.24 6.85
N VAL A 190 1.36 30.38 6.27
CA VAL A 190 1.75 30.48 4.86
C VAL A 190 3.04 29.69 4.61
N LEU A 191 4.02 29.75 5.52
CA LEU A 191 5.21 28.90 5.44
C LEU A 191 4.86 27.41 5.49
N GLY A 192 4.02 26.98 6.44
CA GLY A 192 3.58 25.60 6.51
C GLY A 192 2.83 25.16 5.24
N LEU A 193 2.06 26.05 4.61
CA LEU A 193 1.33 25.77 3.36
C LEU A 193 2.27 25.58 2.17
N THR A 194 3.36 26.34 2.13
CA THR A 194 4.43 26.18 1.16
C THR A 194 5.06 24.80 1.25
N PHE A 195 5.39 24.33 2.46
CA PHE A 195 6.00 23.01 2.65
C PHE A 195 5.02 21.85 2.49
N ALA A 196 3.74 22.02 2.82
CA ALA A 196 2.70 21.01 2.57
C ALA A 196 2.49 20.69 1.08
N ALA A 197 2.92 21.60 0.19
CA ALA A 197 2.99 21.44 -1.26
C ALA A 197 1.73 20.81 -1.89
N SER A 198 0.54 21.31 -1.53
CA SER A 198 -0.74 20.82 -2.06
C SER A 198 -1.22 21.60 -3.29
N ARG A 199 -1.45 20.89 -4.42
CA ARG A 199 -2.03 21.46 -5.65
C ARG A 199 -3.43 22.06 -5.41
N GLY A 200 -4.28 21.35 -4.66
CA GLY A 200 -5.61 21.86 -4.26
C GLY A 200 -5.53 23.07 -3.33
N GLY A 201 -4.55 23.06 -2.41
CA GLY A 201 -4.25 24.23 -1.55
C GLY A 201 -3.88 25.48 -2.35
N PHE A 202 -3.12 25.30 -3.45
CA PHE A 202 -2.75 26.41 -4.34
C PHE A 202 -3.95 26.97 -5.11
N VAL A 203 -4.78 26.10 -5.71
CA VAL A 203 -6.02 26.53 -6.39
C VAL A 203 -6.93 27.27 -5.42
N GLY A 204 -7.09 26.75 -4.20
CA GLY A 204 -7.85 27.41 -3.14
C GLY A 204 -7.28 28.78 -2.77
N MET A 205 -5.96 28.92 -2.67
CA MET A 205 -5.30 30.20 -2.41
C MET A 205 -5.56 31.21 -3.55
N ALA A 206 -5.48 30.78 -4.81
CA ALA A 206 -5.74 31.62 -5.97
C ALA A 206 -7.21 32.10 -6.00
N VAL A 207 -8.16 31.21 -5.76
CA VAL A 207 -9.58 31.57 -5.65
C VAL A 207 -9.82 32.53 -4.48
N GLY A 208 -9.26 32.25 -3.31
CA GLY A 208 -9.33 33.15 -2.15
C GLY A 208 -8.75 34.55 -2.46
N ALA A 209 -7.62 34.62 -3.16
CA ALA A 209 -7.02 35.87 -3.60
C ALA A 209 -7.92 36.65 -4.56
N ILE A 210 -8.58 35.97 -5.50
CA ILE A 210 -9.53 36.58 -6.44
C ILE A 210 -10.74 37.14 -5.67
N VAL A 211 -11.34 36.36 -4.77
CA VAL A 211 -12.49 36.82 -3.96
C VAL A 211 -12.08 37.99 -3.07
N MET A 212 -10.90 37.94 -2.45
CA MET A 212 -10.36 39.05 -1.67
C MET A 212 -10.15 40.31 -2.53
N ALA A 213 -9.67 40.16 -3.77
CA ALA A 213 -9.50 41.27 -4.70
C ALA A 213 -10.86 41.86 -5.14
N VAL A 214 -11.89 41.04 -5.32
CA VAL A 214 -13.27 41.50 -5.63
C VAL A 214 -13.82 42.38 -4.50
N HIS A 215 -13.53 42.04 -3.25
CA HIS A 215 -13.91 42.83 -2.07
C HIS A 215 -13.06 44.08 -1.87
N ALA A 216 -11.91 44.20 -2.54
CA ALA A 216 -11.01 45.33 -2.39
C ALA A 216 -11.41 46.53 -3.27
N LYS A 217 -11.20 47.75 -2.76
CA LYS A 217 -11.39 48.99 -3.52
C LYS A 217 -10.47 49.08 -4.75
N HIS A 218 -9.24 48.57 -4.62
CA HIS A 218 -8.22 48.60 -5.68
C HIS A 218 -7.87 47.18 -6.14
N ARG A 219 -8.81 46.53 -6.83
CA ARG A 219 -8.79 45.09 -7.17
C ARG A 219 -7.48 44.61 -7.81
N LEU A 220 -7.00 45.29 -8.86
CA LEU A 220 -5.76 44.95 -9.56
C LEU A 220 -4.51 45.08 -8.66
N ARG A 221 -4.48 46.12 -7.81
CA ARG A 221 -3.38 46.33 -6.86
C ARG A 221 -3.37 45.26 -5.77
N THR A 222 -4.53 44.90 -5.24
CA THR A 222 -4.66 43.82 -4.24
C THR A 222 -4.24 42.48 -4.85
N LEU A 223 -4.67 42.17 -6.07
CA LEU A 223 -4.27 40.96 -6.77
C LEU A 223 -2.75 40.92 -7.01
N ALA A 224 -2.16 42.03 -7.45
CA ALA A 224 -0.71 42.15 -7.65
C ALA A 224 0.07 41.96 -6.35
N ILE A 225 -0.37 42.55 -5.23
CA ILE A 225 0.28 42.37 -3.91
C ILE A 225 0.21 40.92 -3.47
N VAL A 226 -0.95 40.27 -3.62
CA VAL A 226 -1.10 38.86 -3.22
C VAL A 226 -0.24 37.94 -4.09
N LEU A 227 -0.19 38.17 -5.41
CA LEU A 227 0.69 37.42 -6.31
C LEU A 227 2.17 37.61 -5.92
N VAL A 228 2.64 38.85 -5.74
CA VAL A 228 4.03 39.13 -5.34
C VAL A 228 4.37 38.51 -3.97
N ALA A 229 3.42 38.46 -3.04
CA ALA A 229 3.65 37.85 -1.73
C ALA A 229 3.68 36.31 -1.75
N THR A 230 3.05 35.67 -2.74
CA THR A 230 2.84 34.22 -2.77
C THR A 230 3.70 33.51 -3.83
N LEU A 231 4.01 34.16 -4.96
CA LEU A 231 4.79 33.59 -6.06
C LEU A 231 6.23 33.20 -5.66
N PRO A 232 7.00 34.01 -4.89
CA PRO A 232 8.36 33.62 -4.47
C PRO A 232 8.35 32.37 -3.59
N LEU A 233 7.35 32.24 -2.73
CA LEU A 233 7.18 31.07 -1.86
C LEU A 233 6.90 29.81 -2.69
N MET A 234 6.24 29.94 -3.84
CA MET A 234 5.96 28.82 -4.74
C MET A 234 7.18 28.38 -5.53
N VAL A 235 8.14 29.28 -5.79
CA VAL A 235 9.37 28.97 -6.55
C VAL A 235 10.46 28.41 -5.62
N ILE A 236 10.55 28.90 -4.38
CA ILE A 236 11.61 28.54 -3.43
C ILE A 236 11.35 27.20 -2.72
N ALA A 237 10.12 26.68 -2.75
CA ALA A 237 9.79 25.41 -2.11
C ALA A 237 10.55 24.23 -2.76
N PRO A 238 11.21 23.34 -1.98
CA PRO A 238 11.94 22.18 -2.49
C PRO A 238 11.11 21.24 -3.38
N SER A 239 9.80 21.17 -3.11
CA SER A 239 8.78 20.51 -3.93
C SER A 239 7.79 21.55 -4.46
N SER A 240 8.25 22.43 -5.35
CA SER A 240 7.46 23.56 -5.87
C SER A 240 6.13 23.09 -6.45
N PRO A 241 4.98 23.60 -5.96
CA PRO A 241 3.68 23.32 -6.57
C PRO A 241 3.60 23.74 -8.04
N LEU A 242 4.34 24.78 -8.45
CA LEU A 242 4.42 25.21 -9.84
C LEU A 242 5.17 24.20 -10.70
N SER A 243 6.30 23.67 -10.21
CA SER A 243 7.02 22.60 -10.91
C SER A 243 6.16 21.35 -11.12
N ARG A 244 5.29 21.01 -10.16
CA ARG A 244 4.34 19.88 -10.24
C ARG A 244 3.14 20.14 -11.15
N ILE A 245 2.84 21.40 -11.48
CA ILE A 245 1.80 21.78 -12.44
C ILE A 245 2.36 21.81 -13.86
N PHE A 246 3.54 22.40 -14.05
CA PHE A 246 4.16 22.58 -15.37
C PHE A 246 5.04 21.40 -15.81
N SER A 247 5.49 20.56 -14.88
CA SER A 247 6.33 19.39 -15.12
C SER A 247 5.96 18.27 -14.12
N PRO A 248 4.73 17.73 -14.20
CA PRO A 248 4.27 16.68 -13.30
C PRO A 248 5.12 15.41 -13.46
N ASP A 249 5.51 14.81 -12.35
CA ASP A 249 6.15 13.49 -12.34
C ASP A 249 5.11 12.35 -12.45
N ILE A 250 5.58 11.10 -12.46
CA ILE A 250 4.73 9.90 -12.59
C ILE A 250 3.74 9.76 -11.42
N HIS A 251 4.12 10.20 -10.22
CA HIS A 251 3.21 10.17 -9.07
C HIS A 251 2.13 11.26 -9.18
N ASP A 252 2.46 12.39 -9.78
CA ASP A 252 1.55 13.50 -10.02
C ASP A 252 0.51 13.25 -11.10
N THR A 253 0.89 12.56 -12.19
CA THR A 253 -0.05 12.10 -13.23
C THR A 253 -0.91 10.95 -12.73
N TYR A 254 -0.31 9.93 -12.10
CA TYR A 254 -1.06 8.82 -11.48
C TYR A 254 -2.11 9.33 -10.48
N SER A 255 -1.74 10.27 -9.60
CA SER A 255 -2.67 10.89 -8.65
C SER A 255 -3.79 11.69 -9.33
N ALA A 256 -3.54 12.32 -10.49
CA ALA A 256 -4.56 13.06 -11.23
C ALA A 256 -5.54 12.11 -11.92
N ASP A 257 -5.02 11.07 -12.60
CA ASP A 257 -5.82 10.06 -13.29
C ASP A 257 -6.67 9.25 -12.29
N HIS A 258 -6.10 8.89 -11.13
CA HIS A 258 -6.86 8.24 -10.05
C HIS A 258 -8.02 9.10 -9.54
N ARG A 259 -7.83 10.41 -9.40
CA ARG A 259 -8.92 11.32 -8.96
C ARG A 259 -10.01 11.47 -10.02
N MET A 260 -9.63 11.44 -11.30
CA MET A 260 -10.61 11.45 -12.39
C MET A 260 -11.43 10.16 -12.39
N ALA A 261 -10.81 9.01 -12.17
CA ALA A 261 -11.49 7.73 -12.03
C ALA A 261 -12.44 7.71 -10.82
N LEU A 262 -11.98 8.16 -9.65
CA LEU A 262 -12.82 8.30 -8.45
C LEU A 262 -14.01 9.24 -8.65
N ALA A 263 -13.81 10.35 -9.36
CA ALA A 263 -14.87 11.29 -9.68
C ALA A 263 -15.93 10.67 -10.61
N ALA A 264 -15.50 9.90 -11.61
CA ALA A 264 -16.40 9.15 -12.49
C ALA A 264 -17.17 8.06 -11.72
N ALA A 265 -16.47 7.32 -10.86
CA ALA A 265 -17.05 6.29 -10.00
C ALA A 265 -18.16 6.82 -9.12
N GLY A 266 -17.91 7.94 -8.42
CA GLY A 266 -18.92 8.51 -7.55
C GLY A 266 -20.13 9.08 -8.31
N LEU A 267 -19.94 9.55 -9.55
CA LEU A 267 -21.05 9.94 -10.41
C LEU A 267 -21.88 8.71 -10.84
N GLU A 268 -21.24 7.58 -11.10
CA GLU A 268 -21.93 6.33 -11.42
C GLU A 268 -22.68 5.75 -10.21
N ILE A 269 -22.06 5.74 -9.02
CA ILE A 269 -22.75 5.39 -7.75
C ILE A 269 -24.01 6.26 -7.59
N PHE A 270 -23.90 7.56 -7.85
CA PHE A 270 -25.04 8.47 -7.79
C PHE A 270 -26.13 8.13 -8.83
N GLN A 271 -25.75 7.75 -10.05
CA GLN A 271 -26.71 7.35 -11.08
C GLN A 271 -27.46 6.07 -10.69
N LEU A 272 -26.82 5.15 -9.99
CA LEU A 272 -27.42 3.91 -9.48
C LEU A 272 -28.33 4.18 -8.27
N HIS A 273 -27.94 5.09 -7.39
CA HIS A 273 -28.65 5.40 -6.14
C HIS A 273 -29.01 6.89 -5.99
N PRO A 274 -29.77 7.49 -6.92
CA PRO A 274 -29.93 8.94 -7.00
C PRO A 274 -30.72 9.56 -5.85
N LEU A 275 -31.55 8.80 -5.14
CA LEU A 275 -32.40 9.34 -4.06
C LEU A 275 -31.78 9.21 -2.67
N THR A 276 -31.15 8.08 -2.36
CA THR A 276 -30.62 7.82 -1.03
C THR A 276 -29.10 7.84 -0.99
N GLY A 277 -28.44 7.76 -2.15
CA GLY A 277 -27.07 7.32 -2.22
C GLY A 277 -26.90 5.92 -1.65
N VAL A 278 -25.65 5.55 -1.38
CA VAL A 278 -25.28 4.25 -0.82
C VAL A 278 -25.15 4.23 0.71
N GLY A 279 -25.42 5.35 1.37
CA GLY A 279 -25.25 5.53 2.81
C GLY A 279 -23.91 6.22 3.15
N PRO A 280 -23.90 7.15 4.13
CA PRO A 280 -22.69 7.79 4.63
C PRO A 280 -21.65 6.80 5.15
N GLY A 281 -20.39 6.96 4.75
CA GLY A 281 -19.28 6.08 5.10
C GLY A 281 -19.13 4.86 4.20
N ASN A 282 -20.08 4.60 3.31
CA ASN A 282 -20.07 3.43 2.44
C ASN A 282 -19.49 3.73 1.04
N PHE A 283 -19.01 4.95 0.76
CA PHE A 283 -18.39 5.27 -0.54
C PHE A 283 -17.26 4.29 -0.85
N LYS A 284 -16.41 3.97 0.13
CA LYS A 284 -15.29 3.04 -0.05
C LYS A 284 -15.76 1.63 -0.38
N ASP A 285 -16.80 1.17 0.29
CA ASP A 285 -17.32 -0.18 0.12
C ASP A 285 -18.06 -0.30 -1.21
N PHE A 286 -18.85 0.71 -1.59
CA PHE A 286 -19.53 0.77 -2.89
C PHE A 286 -18.63 1.18 -4.04
N LEU A 287 -17.51 1.85 -3.80
CA LEU A 287 -16.50 2.11 -4.82
C LEU A 287 -15.99 0.79 -5.39
N GLN A 288 -15.78 -0.23 -4.54
CA GLN A 288 -15.45 -1.59 -4.99
C GLN A 288 -16.53 -2.23 -5.87
N HIS A 289 -17.77 -1.72 -5.81
CA HIS A 289 -18.89 -2.18 -6.64
C HIS A 289 -19.05 -1.38 -7.94
N VAL A 290 -18.36 -0.24 -8.09
CA VAL A 290 -18.54 0.69 -9.23
C VAL A 290 -17.27 0.97 -10.02
N VAL A 291 -16.09 1.08 -9.39
CA VAL A 291 -14.79 1.24 -10.09
C VAL A 291 -13.69 0.48 -9.35
N GLU A 292 -12.89 -0.30 -10.08
CA GLU A 292 -11.87 -1.16 -9.49
C GLU A 292 -10.52 -0.44 -9.33
N LEU A 293 -10.37 0.24 -8.19
CA LEU A 293 -9.09 0.81 -7.73
C LEU A 293 -8.47 -0.07 -6.64
N ASP A 294 -7.14 -0.20 -6.68
CA ASP A 294 -6.30 -1.10 -5.86
C ASP A 294 -6.18 -0.73 -4.37
N GLU A 295 -6.81 0.36 -3.93
CA GLU A 295 -6.64 0.90 -2.59
C GLU A 295 -7.96 1.46 -2.02
N TYR A 296 -8.10 1.39 -0.69
CA TYR A 296 -9.22 1.98 0.07
C TYR A 296 -9.20 3.52 -0.02
N HIS A 297 -9.76 4.06 -1.10
CA HIS A 297 -9.77 5.49 -1.37
C HIS A 297 -11.13 6.13 -1.08
N VAL A 298 -11.10 7.32 -0.46
CA VAL A 298 -12.22 8.26 -0.47
C VAL A 298 -12.34 8.90 -1.87
N ALA A 299 -13.44 9.57 -2.19
CA ALA A 299 -13.65 10.14 -3.53
C ALA A 299 -12.57 11.16 -3.95
N HIS A 300 -11.82 11.69 -2.99
CA HIS A 300 -10.91 12.82 -3.14
C HIS A 300 -11.57 14.04 -3.80
N ASN A 301 -12.89 14.15 -3.65
CA ASN A 301 -13.73 15.25 -4.09
C ASN A 301 -14.99 15.25 -3.22
N SER A 302 -15.13 16.26 -2.36
CA SER A 302 -16.21 16.33 -1.37
C SER A 302 -17.61 16.35 -2.00
N TYR A 303 -17.75 16.94 -3.18
CA TYR A 303 -19.05 17.05 -3.86
C TYR A 303 -19.52 15.72 -4.41
N VAL A 304 -18.59 14.97 -4.99
CA VAL A 304 -18.84 13.63 -5.52
C VAL A 304 -19.14 12.67 -4.38
N GLU A 305 -18.41 12.75 -3.27
CA GLU A 305 -18.64 11.88 -2.10
C GLU A 305 -20.04 12.09 -1.51
N VAL A 306 -20.43 13.34 -1.25
CA VAL A 306 -21.78 13.66 -0.74
C VAL A 306 -22.86 13.17 -1.71
N MET A 307 -22.66 13.35 -3.02
CA MET A 307 -23.61 12.94 -4.03
C MET A 307 -23.75 11.41 -4.09
N ALA A 308 -22.64 10.68 -4.04
CA ALA A 308 -22.62 9.21 -4.09
C ALA A 308 -23.21 8.58 -2.81
N GLU A 309 -22.84 9.07 -1.63
CA GLU A 309 -23.26 8.47 -0.35
C GLU A 309 -24.66 8.89 0.08
N MET A 310 -25.12 10.09 -0.30
CA MET A 310 -26.35 10.69 0.25
C MET A 310 -27.38 11.06 -0.83
N GLY A 311 -27.06 10.79 -2.09
CA GLY A 311 -27.93 11.04 -3.23
C GLY A 311 -28.26 12.52 -3.44
N LEU A 312 -29.32 12.75 -4.20
CA LEU A 312 -29.81 14.07 -4.57
C LEU A 312 -30.26 14.89 -3.35
N PRO A 313 -30.97 14.34 -2.35
CA PRO A 313 -31.33 15.09 -1.14
C PRO A 313 -30.09 15.56 -0.37
N GLY A 314 -29.05 14.71 -0.27
CA GLY A 314 -27.81 15.05 0.41
C GLY A 314 -27.08 16.22 -0.25
N ILE A 315 -26.82 16.12 -1.56
CA ILE A 315 -26.10 17.19 -2.27
C ILE A 315 -26.91 18.50 -2.32
N LEU A 316 -28.24 18.43 -2.45
CA LEU A 316 -29.09 19.63 -2.43
C LEU A 316 -29.05 20.33 -1.06
N LEU A 317 -29.12 19.58 0.04
CA LEU A 317 -29.04 20.16 1.39
C LEU A 317 -27.64 20.70 1.70
N PHE A 318 -26.59 19.99 1.27
CA PHE A 318 -25.20 20.43 1.40
C PHE A 318 -24.96 21.75 0.67
N LEU A 319 -25.35 21.83 -0.60
CA LEU A 319 -25.24 23.06 -1.40
C LEU A 319 -26.16 24.16 -0.88
N ALA A 320 -27.38 23.85 -0.42
CA ALA A 320 -28.29 24.83 0.16
C ALA A 320 -27.72 25.46 1.44
N ALA A 321 -27.07 24.68 2.30
CA ALA A 321 -26.39 25.21 3.49
C ALA A 321 -25.24 26.16 3.12
N ILE A 322 -24.44 25.81 2.10
CA ILE A 322 -23.36 26.66 1.58
C ILE A 322 -23.92 27.94 0.95
N ILE A 323 -24.90 27.83 0.06
CA ILE A 323 -25.52 28.98 -0.63
C ILE A 323 -26.19 29.91 0.39
N ALA A 324 -26.94 29.35 1.35
CA ALA A 324 -27.54 30.13 2.43
C ALA A 324 -26.49 30.85 3.27
N THR A 325 -25.33 30.24 3.49
CA THR A 325 -24.18 30.87 4.17
C THR A 325 -23.70 32.08 3.37
N PHE A 326 -23.36 31.94 2.09
CA PHE A 326 -22.93 33.07 1.26
C PHE A 326 -23.99 34.17 1.14
N VAL A 327 -25.26 33.81 0.97
CA VAL A 327 -26.37 34.79 0.94
C VAL A 327 -26.48 35.53 2.27
N SER A 328 -26.32 34.82 3.39
CA SER A 328 -26.35 35.43 4.73
C SER A 328 -25.14 36.35 4.94
N LEU A 329 -23.94 35.92 4.56
CA LEU A 329 -22.72 36.71 4.67
C LEU A 329 -22.80 37.97 3.80
N GLU A 330 -23.29 37.85 2.57
CA GLU A 330 -23.46 38.98 1.66
C GLU A 330 -24.52 39.96 2.18
N ARG A 331 -25.62 39.46 2.75
CA ARG A 331 -26.64 40.30 3.41
C ARG A 331 -26.06 41.03 4.60
N VAL A 332 -25.31 40.35 5.46
CA VAL A 332 -24.62 40.96 6.61
C VAL A 332 -23.66 42.04 6.10
N ARG A 333 -22.80 41.71 5.13
CA ARG A 333 -21.80 42.63 4.55
C ARG A 333 -22.45 43.87 3.91
N ARG A 334 -23.50 43.69 3.12
CA ARG A 334 -24.26 44.81 2.50
C ARG A 334 -24.96 45.66 3.55
N ALA A 335 -25.55 45.04 4.55
CA ALA A 335 -26.24 45.77 5.61
C ALA A 335 -25.25 46.46 6.58
N SER A 336 -24.01 45.96 6.67
CA SER A 336 -22.91 46.60 7.38
C SER A 336 -22.33 47.82 6.65
N ALA A 337 -22.73 48.10 5.40
CA ALA A 337 -22.48 49.39 4.77
C ALA A 337 -23.19 50.56 5.49
N SER A 338 -24.10 50.24 6.42
CA SER A 338 -24.85 51.18 7.26
C SER A 338 -24.75 50.83 8.75
N GLY A 339 -23.68 51.24 9.44
CA GLY A 339 -23.64 51.40 10.90
C GLY A 339 -23.32 50.18 11.78
N ASP A 340 -22.96 49.01 11.22
CA ASP A 340 -22.57 47.84 12.03
C ASP A 340 -21.11 47.91 12.55
N PRO A 341 -20.76 47.21 13.65
CA PRO A 341 -19.40 47.09 14.13
C PRO A 341 -18.45 46.53 13.04
N PRO A 342 -17.25 47.12 12.86
CA PRO A 342 -16.28 46.66 11.86
C PRO A 342 -15.96 45.17 11.96
N LEU A 343 -15.97 44.62 13.18
CA LEU A 343 -15.70 43.20 13.41
C LEU A 343 -16.70 42.27 12.68
N ILE A 344 -17.99 42.61 12.66
CA ILE A 344 -19.02 41.77 12.00
C ILE A 344 -18.79 41.75 10.50
N ALA A 345 -18.64 42.93 9.88
CA ALA A 345 -18.41 43.07 8.45
C ALA A 345 -17.13 42.36 7.99
N ARG A 346 -16.03 42.55 8.73
CA ARG A 346 -14.73 41.92 8.42
C ARG A 346 -14.75 40.42 8.65
N THR A 347 -15.50 39.94 9.65
CA THR A 347 -15.72 38.49 9.84
C THR A 347 -16.50 37.92 8.67
N ALA A 348 -17.55 38.59 8.20
CA ALA A 348 -18.32 38.12 7.05
C ALA A 348 -17.45 38.02 5.78
N GLU A 349 -16.67 39.06 5.47
CA GLU A 349 -15.74 39.06 4.34
C GLU A 349 -14.67 37.96 4.48
N ALA A 350 -14.15 37.73 5.68
CA ALA A 350 -13.15 36.70 5.94
C ALA A 350 -13.71 35.29 5.74
N LEU A 351 -14.93 35.04 6.24
CA LEU A 351 -15.62 33.76 6.08
C LEU A 351 -15.95 33.50 4.61
N GLU A 352 -16.38 34.52 3.84
CA GLU A 352 -16.61 34.40 2.39
C GLU A 352 -15.33 34.00 1.65
N VAL A 353 -14.22 34.70 1.90
CA VAL A 353 -12.92 34.42 1.27
C VAL A 353 -12.42 33.03 1.65
N GLY A 354 -12.48 32.67 2.94
CA GLY A 354 -12.00 31.38 3.45
C GLY A 354 -12.84 30.21 2.95
N LEU A 355 -14.18 30.33 2.97
CA LEU A 355 -15.07 29.29 2.46
C LEU A 355 -14.93 29.13 0.95
N ALA A 356 -14.80 30.22 0.18
CA ALA A 356 -14.58 30.11 -1.26
C ALA A 356 -13.25 29.40 -1.59
N ALA A 357 -12.18 29.73 -0.87
CA ALA A 357 -10.89 29.07 -0.99
C ALA A 357 -10.96 27.58 -0.62
N PHE A 358 -11.65 27.25 0.48
CA PHE A 358 -11.88 25.87 0.93
C PHE A 358 -12.66 25.07 -0.12
N LEU A 359 -13.78 25.62 -0.62
CA LEU A 359 -14.65 24.94 -1.58
C LEU A 359 -13.93 24.65 -2.90
N ALA A 360 -13.07 25.58 -3.36
CA ALA A 360 -12.22 25.34 -4.52
C ALA A 360 -11.19 24.22 -4.26
N ALA A 361 -10.61 24.14 -3.06
CA ALA A 361 -9.70 23.08 -2.69
C ALA A 361 -10.41 21.73 -2.45
N ALA A 362 -11.68 21.74 -2.03
CA ALA A 362 -12.52 20.57 -1.77
C ALA A 362 -12.89 19.77 -3.03
N PHE A 363 -12.62 20.31 -4.23
CA PHE A 363 -12.62 19.53 -5.47
C PHE A 363 -11.48 18.49 -5.55
N PHE A 364 -10.45 18.64 -4.72
CA PHE A 364 -9.24 17.82 -4.73
C PHE A 364 -9.05 16.99 -3.44
N VAL A 365 -10.02 17.03 -2.52
CA VAL A 365 -10.02 16.28 -1.26
C VAL A 365 -11.45 16.01 -0.77
N SER A 366 -11.65 14.88 -0.09
CA SER A 366 -12.89 14.55 0.61
C SER A 366 -12.87 15.14 2.02
N ALA A 367 -13.64 16.19 2.22
CA ALA A 367 -13.61 17.04 3.40
C ALA A 367 -15.03 17.52 3.80
N GLU A 368 -16.06 16.80 3.38
CA GLU A 368 -17.46 17.02 3.75
C GLU A 368 -17.71 16.89 5.26
N ALA A 369 -16.94 16.05 5.96
CA ALA A 369 -16.94 15.97 7.43
C ALA A 369 -15.87 16.85 8.12
N HIS A 370 -15.29 17.85 7.42
CA HIS A 370 -14.20 18.66 7.99
C HIS A 370 -14.68 19.61 9.11
N ARG A 371 -14.11 19.47 10.31
CA ARG A 371 -14.56 20.17 11.54
C ARG A 371 -14.52 21.69 11.41
N LEU A 372 -13.42 22.24 10.88
CA LEU A 372 -13.28 23.70 10.73
C LEU A 372 -14.20 24.25 9.63
N PHE A 373 -14.59 23.46 8.63
CA PHE A 373 -15.52 23.90 7.59
C PHE A 373 -16.92 24.14 8.18
N TRP A 374 -17.45 23.14 8.89
CA TRP A 374 -18.72 23.28 9.61
C TRP A 374 -18.67 24.36 10.67
N PHE A 375 -17.53 24.51 11.36
CA PHE A 375 -17.32 25.61 12.28
C PHE A 375 -17.48 26.99 11.63
N MET A 376 -16.90 27.21 10.44
CA MET A 376 -17.05 28.48 9.72
C MET A 376 -18.51 28.73 9.30
N ILE A 377 -19.24 27.68 8.90
CA ILE A 377 -20.69 27.77 8.67
C ILE A 377 -21.41 28.15 9.97
N PHE A 378 -21.09 27.52 11.10
CA PHE A 378 -21.73 27.82 12.38
C PHE A 378 -21.43 29.23 12.85
N LEU A 379 -20.20 29.73 12.68
CA LEU A 379 -19.87 31.13 12.94
C LEU A 379 -20.67 32.09 12.06
N SER A 380 -20.94 31.74 10.80
CA SER A 380 -21.79 32.54 9.93
C SER A 380 -23.22 32.68 10.47
N THR A 381 -23.74 31.67 11.19
CA THR A 381 -25.10 31.69 11.78
C THR A 381 -25.21 32.69 12.93
N VAL A 382 -24.08 33.01 13.58
CA VAL A 382 -24.01 33.91 14.74
C VAL A 382 -24.02 35.38 14.30
N LEU A 383 -23.58 35.69 13.07
CA LEU A 383 -23.43 37.08 12.61
C LEU A 383 -24.76 37.85 12.50
N PRO A 384 -25.85 37.31 11.92
CA PRO A 384 -27.10 38.07 11.79
C PRO A 384 -27.72 38.45 13.15
N PRO A 385 -27.86 37.55 14.14
CA PRO A 385 -28.36 37.93 15.47
C PRO A 385 -27.47 38.94 16.20
N LEU A 386 -26.13 38.85 16.04
CA LEU A 386 -25.21 39.83 16.62
C LEU A 386 -25.35 41.21 15.94
N ALA A 387 -25.54 41.24 14.63
CA ALA A 387 -25.77 42.48 13.89
C ALA A 387 -27.09 43.13 14.30
N GLU A 388 -28.18 42.36 14.38
CA GLU A 388 -29.48 42.83 14.84
C GLU A 388 -29.42 43.41 16.26
N ARG A 389 -28.78 42.69 17.21
CA ARG A 389 -28.60 43.19 18.58
C ARG A 389 -27.75 44.45 18.63
N SER A 390 -26.67 44.52 17.85
CA SER A 390 -25.83 45.71 17.79
C SER A 390 -26.59 46.92 17.27
N ARG A 391 -27.50 46.73 16.30
CA ARG A 391 -28.38 47.80 15.79
C ARG A 391 -29.47 48.19 16.79
N ALA A 392 -30.07 47.22 17.47
CA ALA A 392 -31.06 47.46 18.52
C ALA A 392 -30.47 48.20 19.74
N SER A 393 -29.17 48.01 20.00
CA SER A 393 -28.44 48.67 21.08
C SER A 393 -27.84 50.03 20.68
N ALA A 394 -27.94 50.43 19.41
CA ALA A 394 -27.43 51.71 18.93
C ALA A 394 -28.36 52.86 19.36
N PRO A 395 -27.86 53.92 20.02
CA PRO A 395 -28.70 55.04 20.44
C PRO A 395 -29.23 55.80 19.22
N GLY A 396 -30.56 55.75 19.02
CA GLY A 396 -31.29 56.64 18.12
C GLY A 396 -31.39 56.18 16.65
N LYS A 397 -32.36 55.32 16.34
CA LYS A 397 -33.14 55.34 15.08
C LYS A 397 -34.38 54.44 15.21
N SER A 398 -35.55 55.02 14.98
CA SER A 398 -36.89 54.41 15.04
C SER A 398 -37.06 53.28 14.00
N PRO A 399 -37.93 52.27 14.24
CA PRO A 399 -38.13 51.17 13.31
C PRO A 399 -38.96 51.61 12.10
N GLU A 400 -38.35 51.70 10.91
CA GLU A 400 -39.08 51.84 9.65
C GLU A 400 -39.58 50.46 9.16
N ALA A 401 -40.87 50.41 8.81
CA ALA A 401 -41.59 49.22 8.33
C ALA A 401 -41.04 48.65 7.00
N PRO A 402 -41.22 47.34 6.73
CA PRO A 402 -40.65 46.72 5.54
C PRO A 402 -41.41 47.15 4.27
N ARG A 403 -40.79 47.96 3.41
CA ARG A 403 -41.29 48.21 2.05
C ARG A 403 -41.03 47.00 1.16
N ARG A 404 -42.11 46.36 0.70
CA ARG A 404 -42.10 45.52 -0.50
C ARG A 404 -41.90 46.43 -1.71
N SER A 405 -40.83 46.23 -2.47
CA SER A 405 -40.73 46.71 -3.86
C SER A 405 -40.29 45.56 -4.77
N PHE A 406 -41.22 45.17 -5.63
CA PHE A 406 -40.93 44.46 -6.88
C PHE A 406 -40.12 45.41 -7.77
N VAL A 407 -38.95 44.98 -8.23
CA VAL A 407 -38.27 45.60 -9.38
C VAL A 407 -37.83 44.48 -10.31
N GLN A 408 -38.51 44.42 -11.46
CA GLN A 408 -38.07 43.77 -12.69
C GLN A 408 -36.78 44.43 -13.18
N GLY A 409 -35.77 43.62 -13.51
CA GLY A 409 -34.52 44.11 -14.09
C GLY A 409 -33.60 42.95 -14.47
N SER A 410 -33.63 42.61 -15.75
CA SER A 410 -32.87 41.57 -16.45
C SER A 410 -31.35 41.67 -16.26
N HIS A 411 -30.67 40.55 -16.02
CA HIS A 411 -29.36 40.26 -16.63
C HIS A 411 -29.11 38.75 -16.76
N ARG A 412 -28.55 38.40 -17.91
CA ARG A 412 -28.38 37.08 -18.51
C ARG A 412 -27.26 36.29 -17.84
N ILE A 413 -27.48 35.00 -17.63
CA ILE A 413 -26.44 34.00 -17.34
C ILE A 413 -26.27 33.19 -18.63
N PRO A 414 -25.06 33.07 -19.22
CA PRO A 414 -24.89 32.24 -20.41
C PRO A 414 -24.76 30.77 -20.01
N LEU A 415 -25.65 29.96 -20.56
CA LEU A 415 -25.58 28.52 -20.69
C LEU A 415 -24.86 28.21 -22.01
N LEU A 416 -23.85 27.33 -22.05
CA LEU A 416 -23.51 26.62 -23.29
C LEU A 416 -22.92 25.23 -23.02
N VAL A 417 -23.39 24.28 -23.82
CA VAL A 417 -23.17 22.83 -23.82
C VAL A 417 -22.57 22.42 -25.19
N LEU A 418 -21.63 21.47 -25.17
CA LEU A 418 -21.17 20.48 -26.19
C LEU A 418 -20.64 20.82 -27.62
N THR A 419 -19.60 20.03 -27.97
CA THR A 419 -19.22 19.37 -29.25
C THR A 419 -18.45 20.04 -30.40
N SER A 420 -17.39 19.36 -30.88
CA SER A 420 -17.08 19.13 -32.32
C SER A 420 -16.13 17.93 -32.53
N VAL A 421 -16.29 17.25 -33.67
CA VAL A 421 -15.67 15.99 -34.16
C VAL A 421 -14.86 16.27 -35.45
N GLY A 422 -13.81 15.49 -35.79
CA GLY A 422 -13.41 15.29 -37.22
C GLY A 422 -11.94 14.93 -37.57
N CYS A 423 -11.72 13.64 -37.88
CA CYS A 423 -10.73 12.88 -38.71
C CYS A 423 -9.56 13.54 -39.51
N LEU A 424 -8.43 12.79 -39.65
CA LEU A 424 -7.84 12.32 -40.94
C LEU A 424 -6.64 11.33 -40.77
N LEU A 425 -6.42 10.52 -41.82
CA LEU A 425 -5.72 9.22 -41.94
C LEU A 425 -4.24 9.28 -42.39
N GLY A 426 -3.52 8.15 -42.30
CA GLY A 426 -2.29 7.85 -43.06
C GLY A 426 -1.65 6.47 -42.80
N ASP A 427 -1.68 5.59 -43.81
CA ASP A 427 -1.24 4.18 -43.87
C ASP A 427 0.27 3.91 -43.72
N PHE A 428 0.67 2.68 -43.33
CA PHE A 428 1.80 1.95 -43.97
C PHE A 428 1.71 0.42 -43.79
N ALA A 429 1.95 -0.30 -44.88
CA ALA A 429 1.81 -1.74 -45.05
C ALA A 429 3.03 -2.57 -44.60
N MET A 430 2.79 -3.83 -44.24
CA MET A 430 3.76 -4.89 -43.92
C MET A 430 4.07 -5.77 -45.15
N PRO A 431 5.24 -6.42 -45.22
CA PRO A 431 5.42 -7.65 -45.99
C PRO A 431 5.61 -8.87 -45.07
N SER A 432 5.02 -9.98 -45.51
CA SER A 432 4.92 -11.29 -44.86
C SER A 432 5.97 -12.29 -45.33
N HIS A 433 6.11 -13.36 -44.53
CA HIS A 433 6.46 -14.76 -44.83
C HIS A 433 7.79 -15.30 -44.30
N VAL A 434 7.69 -16.24 -43.34
CA VAL A 434 8.47 -17.50 -43.33
C VAL A 434 7.55 -18.64 -42.86
N ALA A 435 7.64 -19.78 -43.55
CA ALA A 435 6.77 -20.95 -43.45
C ALA A 435 7.02 -21.82 -42.19
N ALA A 436 5.94 -22.41 -41.68
CA ALA A 436 5.96 -23.37 -40.57
C ALA A 436 6.30 -24.79 -41.05
N GLN A 437 7.24 -25.45 -40.36
CA GLN A 437 7.41 -26.91 -40.43
C GLN A 437 6.42 -27.61 -39.49
N SER A 438 5.97 -28.80 -39.89
CA SER A 438 4.97 -29.64 -39.22
C SER A 438 5.42 -30.13 -37.83
N VAL A 439 4.55 -29.99 -36.83
CA VAL A 439 4.74 -30.44 -35.44
C VAL A 439 4.16 -31.84 -35.26
N ASP A 440 4.97 -32.78 -34.77
CA ASP A 440 4.54 -34.11 -34.33
C ASP A 440 3.53 -34.04 -33.17
N ALA A 441 2.65 -35.03 -33.05
CA ALA A 441 1.63 -35.07 -32.01
C ALA A 441 2.21 -35.00 -30.58
N LEU A 442 1.56 -34.22 -29.70
CA LEU A 442 1.94 -34.06 -28.28
C LEU A 442 2.12 -35.42 -27.57
N PRO A 443 3.14 -35.58 -26.71
CA PRO A 443 3.37 -36.84 -25.99
C PRO A 443 2.20 -37.13 -25.03
N ALA A 444 1.75 -38.38 -24.99
CA ALA A 444 0.70 -38.81 -24.07
C ALA A 444 1.15 -38.66 -22.61
N LEU A 445 0.35 -37.95 -21.80
CA LEU A 445 0.61 -37.71 -20.38
C LEU A 445 -0.29 -38.61 -19.49
N ASP A 446 0.15 -38.85 -18.26
CA ASP A 446 -0.68 -39.39 -17.18
C ASP A 446 -1.56 -38.32 -16.52
N GLU A 447 -2.37 -38.72 -15.54
CA GLU A 447 -3.32 -37.82 -14.88
C GLU A 447 -2.62 -36.63 -14.21
N HIS A 448 -1.39 -36.82 -13.71
CA HIS A 448 -0.59 -35.81 -13.04
C HIS A 448 0.43 -35.12 -13.98
N GLY A 449 0.30 -35.29 -15.30
CA GLY A 449 1.13 -34.60 -16.29
C GLY A 449 2.54 -35.19 -16.52
N GLY A 450 2.78 -36.42 -16.09
CA GLY A 450 3.99 -37.20 -16.34
C GLY A 450 3.96 -37.90 -17.71
N TYR A 451 5.14 -38.18 -18.27
CA TYR A 451 5.25 -38.76 -19.61
C TYR A 451 5.01 -40.28 -19.61
N LYS A 452 3.86 -40.76 -20.12
CA LYS A 452 3.51 -42.19 -20.16
C LYS A 452 4.52 -43.08 -20.89
N SER A 453 5.24 -42.51 -21.84
CA SER A 453 6.29 -43.20 -22.60
C SER A 453 7.62 -43.33 -21.84
N LEU A 454 7.74 -42.72 -20.67
CA LEU A 454 8.92 -42.76 -19.79
C LEU A 454 8.52 -43.30 -18.39
N PRO A 455 8.07 -44.57 -18.29
CA PRO A 455 7.74 -45.18 -17.01
C PRO A 455 9.01 -45.54 -16.22
N ILE A 456 8.92 -45.47 -14.89
CA ILE A 456 10.01 -45.85 -13.97
C ILE A 456 9.71 -47.23 -13.38
N ALA A 457 10.76 -48.04 -13.20
CA ALA A 457 10.63 -49.35 -12.60
C ALA A 457 10.25 -49.26 -11.12
N GLY A 458 9.18 -49.95 -10.71
CA GLY A 458 8.68 -49.95 -9.33
C GLY A 458 7.16 -49.85 -9.27
N LYS A 459 6.59 -49.94 -8.07
CA LYS A 459 5.14 -49.73 -7.85
C LYS A 459 4.87 -48.23 -7.73
N ALA A 460 3.77 -47.76 -8.33
CA ALA A 460 3.20 -46.45 -8.10
C ALA A 460 3.12 -46.15 -6.59
N SER A 461 3.77 -45.06 -6.15
CA SER A 461 3.81 -44.65 -4.73
C SER A 461 2.52 -43.97 -4.29
N GLY A 462 1.73 -43.46 -5.24
CA GLY A 462 0.57 -42.62 -4.95
C GLY A 462 0.93 -41.15 -4.63
N PHE A 463 2.22 -40.81 -4.62
CA PHE A 463 2.74 -39.48 -4.30
C PHE A 463 3.89 -39.09 -5.23
N PHE A 464 4.05 -37.79 -5.45
CA PHE A 464 5.23 -37.26 -6.11
C PHE A 464 6.49 -37.59 -5.32
N ARG A 465 7.55 -37.94 -6.04
CA ARG A 465 8.88 -38.18 -5.46
C ARG A 465 9.97 -37.72 -6.41
N VAL A 466 11.20 -37.70 -5.94
CA VAL A 466 12.37 -37.35 -6.75
C VAL A 466 13.32 -38.53 -6.83
N GLU A 467 13.83 -38.82 -8.02
CA GLU A 467 14.77 -39.93 -8.25
C GLU A 467 15.89 -39.52 -9.20
N LYS A 468 17.04 -40.17 -9.02
CA LYS A 468 18.19 -40.04 -9.92
C LYS A 468 18.26 -41.27 -10.82
N LEU A 469 17.89 -41.11 -12.10
CA LEU A 469 17.96 -42.14 -13.12
C LEU A 469 19.28 -42.01 -13.88
N GLY A 470 20.24 -42.88 -13.56
CA GLY A 470 21.62 -42.72 -14.04
C GLY A 470 22.20 -41.39 -13.57
N ASN A 471 22.52 -40.50 -14.52
CA ASN A 471 23.04 -39.17 -14.22
C ASN A 471 21.96 -38.08 -14.19
N ARG A 472 20.68 -38.39 -14.34
CA ARG A 472 19.62 -37.38 -14.41
C ARG A 472 18.69 -37.44 -13.21
N TRP A 473 18.53 -36.30 -12.55
CA TRP A 473 17.43 -36.12 -11.61
C TRP A 473 16.12 -35.90 -12.37
N VAL A 474 15.04 -36.49 -11.86
CA VAL A 474 13.67 -36.30 -12.34
C VAL A 474 12.71 -36.26 -11.16
N PHE A 475 11.63 -35.50 -11.30
CA PHE A 475 10.43 -35.79 -10.53
C PHE A 475 9.74 -37.03 -11.11
N VAL A 476 8.95 -37.69 -10.27
CA VAL A 476 8.18 -38.87 -10.63
C VAL A 476 6.76 -38.68 -10.13
N THR A 477 5.79 -38.88 -11.02
CA THR A 477 4.37 -38.77 -10.70
C THR A 477 3.91 -39.89 -9.76
N PRO A 478 2.76 -39.73 -9.08
CA PRO A 478 2.12 -40.80 -8.32
C PRO A 478 2.00 -42.14 -9.04
N GLU A 479 1.80 -42.13 -10.36
CA GLU A 479 1.69 -43.30 -11.22
C GLU A 479 3.03 -43.92 -11.63
N GLY A 480 4.16 -43.23 -11.35
CA GLY A 480 5.48 -43.74 -11.66
C GLY A 480 6.02 -43.33 -13.03
N HIS A 481 5.64 -42.16 -13.56
CA HIS A 481 6.20 -41.64 -14.81
C HIS A 481 7.13 -40.45 -14.56
N VAL A 482 8.13 -40.28 -15.43
CA VAL A 482 9.01 -39.11 -15.41
C VAL A 482 8.18 -37.84 -15.55
N PHE A 483 8.42 -36.87 -14.67
CA PHE A 483 7.80 -35.57 -14.63
C PHE A 483 8.85 -34.47 -14.75
N TRP A 484 8.61 -33.52 -15.64
CA TRP A 484 9.37 -32.28 -15.72
C TRP A 484 8.47 -31.13 -15.30
N LEU A 485 8.85 -30.44 -14.24
CA LEU A 485 8.04 -29.36 -13.67
C LEU A 485 8.05 -28.14 -14.59
N ARG A 486 6.86 -27.69 -14.98
CA ARG A 486 6.60 -26.46 -15.72
C ARG A 486 5.48 -25.73 -14.98
N ALA A 487 5.87 -25.10 -13.87
CA ALA A 487 4.95 -24.38 -13.00
C ALA A 487 4.81 -22.92 -13.42
N VAL A 488 3.69 -22.31 -13.01
CA VAL A 488 3.48 -20.87 -13.06
C VAL A 488 3.16 -20.38 -11.65
N TYR A 489 3.97 -19.44 -11.21
CA TYR A 489 3.91 -18.78 -9.91
C TYR A 489 2.83 -17.69 -9.92
N GLY A 490 2.11 -17.54 -8.81
CA GLY A 490 1.15 -16.45 -8.63
C GLY A 490 -0.03 -16.50 -9.61
N VAL A 491 -0.60 -17.68 -9.86
CA VAL A 491 -1.90 -17.78 -10.56
C VAL A 491 -3.00 -17.33 -9.60
N ASP A 492 -3.09 -16.02 -9.46
CA ASP A 492 -3.97 -15.31 -8.55
C ASP A 492 -4.45 -14.03 -9.24
N ILE A 493 -5.60 -13.51 -8.81
CA ILE A 493 -6.16 -12.28 -9.37
C ILE A 493 -5.54 -11.03 -8.71
N THR A 494 -4.96 -11.14 -7.52
CA THR A 494 -4.47 -10.00 -6.73
C THR A 494 -3.18 -9.42 -7.31
N ASP A 495 -2.40 -10.22 -8.03
CA ASP A 495 -1.10 -9.79 -8.58
C ASP A 495 -1.24 -8.76 -9.72
N GLY A 496 -2.34 -8.81 -10.47
CA GLY A 496 -2.66 -7.83 -11.53
C GLY A 496 -3.38 -6.58 -11.02
N GLY A 497 -3.70 -6.54 -9.73
CA GLY A 497 -4.45 -5.47 -9.10
C GLY A 497 -5.92 -5.38 -9.54
N ALA A 498 -6.60 -4.36 -9.06
CA ALA A 498 -8.02 -4.11 -9.22
C ALA A 498 -8.38 -3.95 -10.71
N SER A 499 -7.55 -3.27 -11.51
CA SER A 499 -7.80 -3.19 -12.96
C SER A 499 -7.83 -4.56 -13.65
N TYR A 500 -7.06 -5.54 -13.17
CA TYR A 500 -7.08 -6.90 -13.70
C TYR A 500 -8.37 -7.62 -13.31
N ILE A 501 -8.78 -7.52 -12.05
CA ILE A 501 -10.05 -8.07 -11.55
C ILE A 501 -11.24 -7.55 -12.39
N GLU A 502 -11.21 -6.28 -12.80
CA GLU A 502 -12.31 -5.64 -13.54
C GLU A 502 -12.42 -6.22 -14.94
N ASN A 503 -11.25 -6.38 -15.58
CA ASN A 503 -11.18 -6.97 -16.89
C ASN A 503 -11.58 -8.45 -16.85
N LEU A 504 -11.26 -9.17 -15.77
CA LEU A 504 -11.75 -10.54 -15.57
C LEU A 504 -13.28 -10.58 -15.47
N LYS A 505 -13.92 -9.73 -14.65
CA LYS A 505 -15.39 -9.69 -14.54
C LYS A 505 -16.06 -9.44 -15.89
N LYS A 506 -15.55 -8.46 -16.64
CA LYS A 506 -16.05 -8.13 -17.99
C LYS A 506 -15.88 -9.29 -18.96
N LYS A 507 -14.71 -9.94 -18.95
CA LYS A 507 -14.39 -11.03 -19.88
C LYS A 507 -15.21 -12.30 -19.62
N TYR A 508 -15.35 -12.68 -18.35
CA TYR A 508 -16.04 -13.91 -17.96
C TYR A 508 -17.55 -13.74 -17.76
N ASN A 509 -18.06 -12.51 -17.87
CA ASN A 509 -19.48 -12.16 -17.66
C ASN A 509 -20.00 -12.71 -16.32
N ASP A 510 -19.17 -12.60 -15.29
CA ASP A 510 -19.46 -13.08 -13.94
C ASP A 510 -19.73 -11.87 -13.03
N PRO A 511 -20.97 -11.69 -12.54
CA PRO A 511 -21.35 -10.55 -11.71
C PRO A 511 -20.90 -10.69 -10.25
N SER A 512 -20.24 -11.80 -9.87
CA SER A 512 -19.74 -11.98 -8.52
C SER A 512 -18.62 -10.99 -8.19
N TYR A 513 -18.50 -10.66 -6.89
CA TYR A 513 -17.46 -9.77 -6.37
C TYR A 513 -16.04 -10.21 -6.80
N ILE A 514 -15.83 -11.52 -7.00
CA ILE A 514 -14.59 -12.09 -7.51
C ILE A 514 -14.87 -13.24 -8.51
N PRO A 515 -14.43 -13.14 -9.78
CA PRO A 515 -14.74 -14.12 -10.82
C PRO A 515 -13.87 -15.38 -10.75
N TRP A 516 -13.63 -15.93 -9.54
CA TRP A 516 -12.68 -17.01 -9.32
C TRP A 516 -12.98 -18.22 -10.21
N TRP A 517 -14.23 -18.65 -10.34
CA TRP A 517 -14.55 -19.93 -10.98
C TRP A 517 -14.32 -19.97 -12.49
N PRO A 518 -14.87 -19.02 -13.28
CA PRO A 518 -14.55 -18.96 -14.70
C PRO A 518 -13.06 -18.73 -14.95
N TYR A 519 -12.45 -17.84 -14.17
CA TYR A 519 -11.03 -17.51 -14.28
C TYR A 519 -10.12 -18.71 -13.99
N VAL A 520 -10.24 -19.38 -12.84
CA VAL A 520 -9.32 -20.48 -12.47
C VAL A 520 -9.46 -21.69 -13.38
N GLY A 521 -10.68 -21.97 -13.85
CA GLY A 521 -10.92 -23.00 -14.85
C GLY A 521 -10.26 -22.63 -16.19
N GLN A 522 -10.35 -21.37 -16.59
CA GLN A 522 -9.74 -20.89 -17.82
C GLN A 522 -8.21 -20.81 -17.73
N ALA A 523 -7.66 -20.35 -16.60
CA ALA A 523 -6.23 -20.33 -16.34
C ALA A 523 -5.64 -21.74 -16.44
N ALA A 524 -6.26 -22.74 -15.82
CA ALA A 524 -5.84 -24.14 -15.92
C ALA A 524 -5.86 -24.67 -17.36
N LYS A 525 -6.91 -24.36 -18.14
CA LYS A 525 -7.01 -24.74 -19.57
C LYS A 525 -5.91 -24.10 -20.40
N ARG A 526 -5.66 -22.82 -20.18
CA ARG A 526 -4.60 -22.04 -20.85
C ARG A 526 -3.22 -22.60 -20.54
N LEU A 527 -2.91 -22.84 -19.27
CA LEU A 527 -1.65 -23.47 -18.86
C LEU A 527 -1.42 -24.81 -19.56
N LYS A 528 -2.42 -25.70 -19.59
CA LYS A 528 -2.34 -26.97 -20.33
C LYS A 528 -2.10 -26.75 -21.82
N ALA A 529 -2.82 -25.81 -22.44
CA ALA A 529 -2.69 -25.49 -23.87
C ALA A 529 -1.33 -24.90 -24.24
N TRP A 530 -0.71 -24.15 -23.33
CA TRP A 530 0.62 -23.55 -23.48
C TRP A 530 1.75 -24.49 -23.04
N GLY A 531 1.42 -25.69 -22.56
CA GLY A 531 2.37 -26.74 -22.20
C GLY A 531 2.92 -26.66 -20.78
N PHE A 532 2.36 -25.80 -19.91
CA PHE A 532 2.59 -25.85 -18.46
C PHE A 532 1.81 -27.00 -17.83
N ASN A 533 2.30 -27.51 -16.69
CA ASN A 533 1.72 -28.70 -16.04
C ASN A 533 1.63 -28.60 -14.51
N ALA A 534 1.82 -27.43 -13.92
CA ALA A 534 1.63 -27.24 -12.48
C ALA A 534 1.30 -25.79 -12.10
N PHE A 535 0.71 -25.62 -10.92
CA PHE A 535 0.60 -24.33 -10.22
C PHE A 535 1.78 -24.19 -9.24
N GLY A 536 2.49 -23.06 -9.33
CA GLY A 536 3.62 -22.73 -8.46
C GLY A 536 3.17 -22.14 -7.13
N GLU A 537 4.13 -21.62 -6.36
CA GLU A 537 3.79 -20.93 -5.10
C GLU A 537 2.92 -19.68 -5.34
N TYR A 538 2.23 -19.23 -4.28
CA TYR A 538 1.28 -18.10 -4.28
C TYR A 538 0.07 -18.22 -5.22
N SER A 539 -0.08 -19.33 -5.95
CA SER A 539 -1.31 -19.61 -6.68
C SER A 539 -2.51 -19.67 -5.72
N SER A 540 -3.62 -19.11 -6.17
CA SER A 540 -4.86 -19.08 -5.42
C SER A 540 -5.31 -20.48 -5.02
N GLN A 541 -5.80 -20.65 -3.79
CA GLN A 541 -6.47 -21.87 -3.36
C GLN A 541 -7.59 -22.36 -4.30
N TYR A 542 -8.20 -21.45 -5.07
CA TYR A 542 -9.30 -21.77 -5.98
C TYR A 542 -8.83 -22.57 -7.20
N VAL A 543 -7.54 -22.50 -7.56
CA VAL A 543 -6.99 -23.27 -8.68
C VAL A 543 -6.74 -24.74 -8.34
N PHE A 544 -6.72 -25.10 -7.05
CA PHE A 544 -6.31 -26.43 -6.62
C PHE A 544 -7.31 -27.54 -7.05
N PRO A 545 -6.79 -28.73 -7.43
CA PRO A 545 -7.60 -29.86 -7.87
C PRO A 545 -8.25 -30.64 -6.71
N ILE A 546 -8.18 -30.11 -5.49
CA ILE A 546 -8.67 -30.73 -4.26
C ILE A 546 -9.58 -29.77 -3.50
N GLY A 547 -10.47 -30.33 -2.67
CA GLY A 547 -11.31 -29.53 -1.77
C GLY A 547 -10.42 -28.95 -0.69
N ALA A 548 -10.39 -27.63 -0.57
CA ALA A 548 -9.45 -26.95 0.28
C ALA A 548 -10.14 -25.76 0.99
N TYR A 549 -9.60 -25.33 2.13
CA TYR A 549 -10.05 -24.12 2.81
C TYR A 549 -11.53 -24.11 3.28
N GLY A 550 -12.07 -25.26 3.69
CA GLY A 550 -13.49 -25.40 4.06
C GLY A 550 -14.43 -25.59 2.87
N ARG A 551 -13.90 -25.50 1.65
CA ARG A 551 -14.59 -25.75 0.38
C ARG A 551 -14.56 -27.23 0.01
N ARG A 552 -15.67 -27.73 -0.54
CA ARG A 552 -15.75 -29.10 -1.10
C ARG A 552 -15.53 -29.13 -2.61
N GLU A 553 -15.86 -28.04 -3.29
CA GLU A 553 -15.70 -27.90 -4.73
C GLU A 553 -14.21 -27.91 -5.12
N THR A 554 -13.88 -28.48 -6.27
CA THR A 554 -12.51 -28.59 -6.80
C THR A 554 -12.44 -27.94 -8.17
N ASN A 555 -11.27 -27.45 -8.60
CA ASN A 555 -11.11 -27.06 -9.99
C ASN A 555 -11.31 -28.31 -10.89
N PRO A 556 -12.27 -28.31 -11.83
CA PRO A 556 -12.46 -29.44 -12.74
C PRO A 556 -11.23 -29.65 -13.65
N GLU A 557 -10.50 -28.57 -13.91
CA GLU A 557 -9.29 -28.58 -14.72
C GLU A 557 -8.08 -28.82 -13.83
N LYS A 558 -7.84 -30.10 -13.54
CA LYS A 558 -6.82 -30.49 -12.57
C LYS A 558 -5.40 -30.30 -13.11
N LEU A 559 -4.54 -29.76 -12.26
CA LEU A 559 -3.08 -29.70 -12.40
C LEU A 559 -2.44 -29.92 -11.02
N PRO A 560 -1.27 -30.57 -10.96
CA PRO A 560 -0.44 -30.59 -9.76
C PRO A 560 -0.11 -29.18 -9.24
N PHE A 561 0.21 -29.06 -7.95
CA PHE A 561 0.52 -27.76 -7.33
C PHE A 561 1.62 -27.85 -6.27
N ILE A 562 2.21 -26.68 -5.98
CA ILE A 562 3.18 -26.48 -4.90
C ILE A 562 2.51 -25.68 -3.78
N ARG A 563 2.71 -26.10 -2.53
CA ARG A 563 2.21 -25.40 -1.34
C ARG A 563 3.30 -24.50 -0.76
N LEU A 564 2.94 -23.33 -0.23
CA LEU A 564 3.84 -22.42 0.49
C LEU A 564 3.27 -22.11 1.88
N ILE A 565 4.11 -22.09 2.92
CA ILE A 565 3.66 -21.92 4.32
C ILE A 565 4.20 -20.70 5.08
N ASN A 566 5.24 -20.01 4.59
CA ASN A 566 5.77 -18.72 5.12
C ASN A 566 5.83 -18.56 6.66
N PRO A 567 6.34 -19.53 7.44
CA PRO A 567 6.37 -19.47 8.90
C PRO A 567 7.23 -18.30 9.40
N THR A 568 8.24 -17.87 8.65
CA THR A 568 9.08 -16.71 9.02
C THR A 568 8.32 -15.39 9.03
N LEU A 569 7.45 -15.16 8.05
CA LEU A 569 6.60 -13.97 8.02
C LEU A 569 5.62 -14.00 9.19
N TYR A 570 4.81 -15.06 9.27
CA TYR A 570 3.66 -15.10 10.17
C TYR A 570 4.04 -15.31 11.63
N SER A 571 5.17 -16.00 11.92
CA SER A 571 5.64 -16.15 13.29
C SER A 571 6.01 -14.81 13.95
N ARG A 572 6.55 -13.87 13.18
CA ARG A 572 6.85 -12.51 13.66
C ARG A 572 5.60 -11.67 13.85
N GLN A 573 4.55 -11.92 13.08
CA GLN A 573 3.28 -11.21 13.17
C GLN A 573 2.42 -11.68 14.35
N SER A 574 2.35 -13.01 14.56
CA SER A 574 1.32 -13.60 15.42
C SER A 574 1.86 -14.46 16.58
N PHE A 575 3.12 -14.90 16.52
CA PHE A 575 3.69 -15.81 17.53
C PHE A 575 4.70 -15.13 18.46
N GLY A 576 4.95 -13.83 18.27
CA GLY A 576 5.91 -13.08 19.09
C GLY A 576 7.37 -13.43 18.81
N VAL A 577 7.68 -14.00 17.65
CA VAL A 577 9.07 -14.25 17.23
C VAL A 577 9.75 -12.91 16.92
N LYS A 578 10.97 -12.73 17.44
CA LYS A 578 11.75 -11.51 17.26
C LYS A 578 12.40 -11.45 15.89
N ASP A 579 12.71 -10.24 15.44
CA ASP A 579 13.41 -9.99 14.18
C ASP A 579 14.87 -9.61 14.48
N VAL A 580 15.81 -10.49 14.11
CA VAL A 580 17.23 -10.33 14.40
C VAL A 580 17.80 -9.08 13.76
N LEU A 581 17.39 -8.77 12.52
CA LEU A 581 17.87 -7.58 11.79
C LEU A 581 17.36 -6.31 12.45
N PHE A 582 16.09 -6.28 12.83
CA PHE A 582 15.49 -5.15 13.55
C PHE A 582 16.26 -4.83 14.83
N GLY A 583 16.77 -5.86 15.52
CA GLY A 583 17.57 -5.74 16.74
C GLY A 583 18.96 -5.13 16.58
N THR A 584 19.45 -4.86 15.36
CA THR A 584 20.77 -4.22 15.14
C THR A 584 20.68 -2.70 15.32
N ASP A 585 21.78 -2.04 15.71
CA ASP A 585 21.82 -0.58 15.89
C ASP A 585 21.85 0.16 14.53
N PRO A 586 20.86 1.02 14.20
CA PRO A 586 20.83 1.77 12.96
C PRO A 586 22.07 2.65 12.73
N ALA A 587 22.76 3.06 13.79
CA ALA A 587 23.93 3.90 13.68
C ALA A 587 25.21 3.14 13.26
N VAL A 588 25.20 1.80 13.22
CA VAL A 588 26.27 1.01 12.57
C VAL A 588 25.83 0.33 11.27
N THR A 589 24.52 0.25 11.01
CA THR A 589 23.97 -0.26 9.74
C THR A 589 23.14 0.83 9.02
N PRO A 590 23.72 2.00 8.70
CA PRO A 590 22.96 3.08 8.07
C PRO A 590 22.43 2.64 6.70
N GLY A 591 21.18 2.99 6.40
CA GLY A 591 20.56 2.72 5.10
C GLY A 591 20.20 1.25 4.84
N VAL A 592 20.38 0.35 5.82
CA VAL A 592 19.92 -1.04 5.67
C VAL A 592 18.39 -1.09 5.68
N TRP A 593 17.84 -1.77 4.70
CA TRP A 593 16.41 -2.08 4.63
C TRP A 593 16.03 -3.06 5.74
N ARG A 594 15.23 -2.61 6.71
CA ARG A 594 14.92 -3.36 7.95
C ARG A 594 13.57 -4.09 7.92
N VAL A 595 12.85 -4.01 6.80
CA VAL A 595 11.54 -4.65 6.64
C VAL A 595 11.75 -6.05 6.04
N GLY A 596 11.22 -7.09 6.70
CA GLY A 596 11.39 -8.48 6.26
C GLY A 596 12.71 -9.13 6.69
N GLY A 597 13.28 -8.73 7.85
CA GLY A 597 14.54 -9.26 8.41
C GLY A 597 14.56 -10.77 8.72
N PHE A 598 15.57 -11.26 9.43
CA PHE A 598 15.71 -12.69 9.74
C PHE A 598 15.02 -13.06 11.08
N PRO A 599 14.27 -14.18 11.18
CA PRO A 599 13.57 -14.56 12.40
C PRO A 599 14.52 -15.07 13.49
N ASP A 600 14.14 -14.92 14.75
CA ASP A 600 14.81 -15.56 15.89
C ASP A 600 14.51 -17.08 15.90
N VAL A 601 15.26 -17.86 15.12
CA VAL A 601 15.00 -19.30 14.91
C VAL A 601 15.32 -20.19 16.12
N PHE A 602 15.97 -19.63 17.14
CA PHE A 602 16.20 -20.27 18.43
C PHE A 602 15.10 -19.96 19.44
N ASP A 603 14.18 -19.06 19.13
CA ASP A 603 12.99 -18.80 19.93
C ASP A 603 12.07 -20.04 19.89
N PRO A 604 11.67 -20.59 21.05
CA PRO A 604 10.67 -21.66 21.10
C PRO A 604 9.36 -21.32 20.37
N ALA A 605 9.01 -20.03 20.26
CA ALA A 605 7.86 -19.57 19.50
C ALA A 605 7.99 -19.81 17.99
N PHE A 606 9.21 -19.78 17.44
CA PHE A 606 9.44 -20.07 16.02
C PHE A 606 9.12 -21.52 15.69
N GLU A 607 9.55 -22.46 16.54
CA GLU A 607 9.23 -23.88 16.35
C GLU A 607 7.73 -24.16 16.51
N ARG A 608 7.05 -23.51 17.45
CA ARG A 608 5.59 -23.60 17.57
C ARG A 608 4.89 -23.07 16.31
N ALA A 609 5.33 -21.93 15.79
CA ALA A 609 4.78 -21.36 14.57
C ALA A 609 5.01 -22.27 13.36
N ALA A 610 6.24 -22.78 13.17
CA ALA A 610 6.56 -23.70 12.08
C ALA A 610 5.68 -24.96 12.15
N ARG A 611 5.48 -25.55 13.34
CA ARG A 611 4.56 -26.69 13.52
C ARG A 611 3.11 -26.33 13.23
N HIS A 612 2.66 -25.16 13.68
CA HIS A 612 1.31 -24.67 13.46
C HIS A 612 0.99 -24.53 11.96
N PHE A 613 1.86 -23.85 11.20
CA PHE A 613 1.69 -23.67 9.75
C PHE A 613 1.93 -24.95 8.95
N ALA A 614 2.87 -25.81 9.38
CA ALA A 614 3.02 -27.11 8.74
C ALA A 614 1.77 -28.00 8.90
N ARG A 615 1.07 -27.90 10.04
CA ARG A 615 -0.13 -28.68 10.37
C ARG A 615 -1.45 -28.07 9.92
N ASP A 616 -1.46 -26.82 9.45
CA ASP A 616 -2.67 -26.06 9.12
C ASP A 616 -3.71 -25.98 10.25
N GLU A 617 -3.28 -25.68 11.48
CA GLU A 617 -4.23 -25.59 12.62
C GLU A 617 -5.24 -24.44 12.47
N GLU A 618 -4.92 -23.38 11.71
CA GLU A 618 -5.86 -22.28 11.39
C GLU A 618 -5.89 -21.87 9.90
N ALA A 619 -4.91 -22.28 9.08
CA ALA A 619 -4.72 -21.77 7.72
C ALA A 619 -4.59 -22.87 6.66
N PHE A 620 -5.64 -23.67 6.47
CA PHE A 620 -6.02 -24.21 5.16
C PHE A 620 -5.03 -25.12 4.37
N PRO A 621 -5.36 -26.38 3.97
CA PRO A 621 -6.58 -27.20 4.08
C PRO A 621 -6.65 -28.01 5.38
N ARG A 622 -7.69 -28.86 5.54
CA ARG A 622 -7.55 -29.99 6.47
C ARG A 622 -6.43 -30.88 5.94
N LEU A 623 -5.31 -30.95 6.66
CA LEU A 623 -4.15 -31.77 6.36
C LEU A 623 -4.47 -33.22 5.92
N GLU A 624 -5.59 -33.78 6.41
CA GLU A 624 -6.12 -35.08 5.97
C GLU A 624 -6.41 -35.19 4.45
N VAL A 625 -6.76 -34.09 3.80
CA VAL A 625 -7.01 -34.03 2.35
C VAL A 625 -5.69 -33.93 1.59
N LEU A 626 -4.74 -33.10 2.08
CA LEU A 626 -3.42 -32.95 1.46
C LEU A 626 -2.58 -34.22 1.55
N THR A 627 -2.50 -34.83 2.73
CA THR A 627 -1.71 -36.06 2.98
C THR A 627 -2.18 -37.27 2.18
N LYS A 628 -3.38 -37.19 1.57
CA LYS A 628 -3.96 -38.21 0.68
C LYS A 628 -4.05 -37.77 -0.78
N ALA A 629 -3.63 -36.55 -1.11
CA ALA A 629 -3.73 -36.01 -2.47
C ALA A 629 -2.52 -36.43 -3.32
N GLY A 630 -2.77 -37.10 -4.46
CA GLY A 630 -1.73 -37.33 -5.47
C GLY A 630 -1.28 -36.05 -6.21
N TRP A 631 -1.95 -34.92 -5.98
CA TRP A 631 -1.76 -33.69 -6.73
C TRP A 631 -0.75 -32.70 -6.12
N LEU A 632 -0.38 -32.86 -4.85
CA LEU A 632 0.63 -32.02 -4.22
C LEU A 632 2.02 -32.53 -4.62
N ILE A 633 2.84 -31.66 -5.21
CA ILE A 633 4.22 -32.03 -5.57
C ILE A 633 5.12 -31.95 -4.33
N GLY A 634 4.97 -30.88 -3.56
CA GLY A 634 5.75 -30.62 -2.36
C GLY A 634 5.36 -29.31 -1.69
N THR A 635 5.94 -29.07 -0.52
CA THR A 635 5.73 -27.85 0.27
C THR A 635 7.02 -27.05 0.35
N SER A 636 6.99 -25.82 -0.17
CA SER A 636 8.01 -24.80 -0.01
C SER A 636 7.97 -24.21 1.38
N MET A 637 9.13 -24.18 2.02
CA MET A 637 9.25 -23.80 3.43
C MET A 637 8.87 -22.36 3.69
N ASP A 638 9.17 -21.44 2.79
CA ASP A 638 9.09 -19.98 3.02
C ASP A 638 9.34 -19.22 1.72
N ASP A 639 9.33 -17.91 1.78
CA ASP A 639 9.82 -17.03 0.72
C ASP A 639 11.16 -16.41 1.14
N ARG A 640 12.15 -16.39 0.23
CA ARG A 640 13.45 -15.78 0.49
C ARG A 640 13.31 -14.30 0.88
N ASP A 641 12.31 -13.59 0.39
CA ASP A 641 12.11 -12.17 0.71
C ASP A 641 11.86 -11.91 2.20
N TYR A 642 11.45 -12.94 2.96
CA TYR A 642 11.30 -12.89 4.41
C TYR A 642 12.53 -13.39 5.18
N LEU A 643 13.57 -13.84 4.48
CA LEU A 643 14.78 -14.44 5.04
C LEU A 643 16.01 -13.60 4.66
N PHE A 644 16.05 -12.35 5.13
CA PHE A 644 17.19 -11.48 4.87
C PHE A 644 18.50 -12.13 5.35
N GLY A 645 19.50 -12.26 4.46
CA GLY A 645 20.67 -13.14 4.64
C GLY A 645 20.71 -14.44 3.83
N PHE A 646 19.58 -14.91 3.26
CA PHE A 646 19.54 -16.10 2.38
C PHE A 646 19.64 -15.78 0.87
N GLY A 647 19.77 -14.50 0.51
CA GLY A 647 20.00 -14.05 -0.86
C GLY A 647 21.47 -13.91 -1.22
N ALA A 648 21.75 -13.24 -2.33
CA ALA A 648 23.09 -13.10 -2.86
C ALA A 648 24.02 -12.39 -1.86
N ILE A 649 25.18 -12.99 -1.58
CA ILE A 649 26.25 -12.41 -0.76
C ILE A 649 27.02 -11.34 -1.54
N ARG A 650 27.71 -10.45 -0.82
CA ARG A 650 28.38 -9.28 -1.40
C ARG A 650 29.49 -9.65 -2.38
N GLU A 651 30.23 -10.71 -2.09
CA GLU A 651 31.31 -11.26 -2.92
C GLU A 651 30.81 -11.73 -4.29
N LEU A 652 29.52 -12.06 -4.38
CA LEU A 652 28.85 -12.49 -5.61
C LEU A 652 27.89 -11.40 -6.14
N GLY A 653 28.16 -10.13 -5.83
CA GLY A 653 27.40 -8.99 -6.34
C GLY A 653 26.03 -8.79 -5.70
N GLY A 654 25.81 -9.37 -4.52
CA GLY A 654 24.58 -9.22 -3.75
C GLY A 654 24.63 -8.11 -2.68
N TRP A 655 23.54 -8.00 -1.94
CA TRP A 655 23.33 -6.96 -0.92
C TRP A 655 22.76 -7.52 0.39
N HIS A 656 22.73 -8.85 0.56
CA HIS A 656 22.28 -9.44 1.82
C HIS A 656 23.41 -9.31 2.87
N MET A 657 23.03 -8.88 4.08
CA MET A 657 23.95 -8.74 5.22
C MET A 657 24.49 -10.11 5.65
N HIS A 658 25.73 -10.14 6.15
CA HIS A 658 26.30 -11.34 6.71
C HIS A 658 25.53 -11.78 7.97
N LEU A 659 24.82 -12.90 7.91
CA LEU A 659 23.95 -13.38 8.99
C LEU A 659 24.67 -13.50 10.34
N GLY A 660 25.94 -13.94 10.33
CA GLY A 660 26.69 -14.06 11.56
C GLY A 660 26.98 -12.71 12.21
N TRP A 661 27.27 -11.68 11.40
CA TRP A 661 27.48 -10.34 11.91
C TRP A 661 26.16 -9.73 12.40
N MET A 662 25.06 -9.95 11.67
CA MET A 662 23.72 -9.51 12.06
C MET A 662 23.36 -10.00 13.46
N VAL A 663 23.55 -11.30 13.73
CA VAL A 663 23.32 -11.88 15.06
C VAL A 663 24.29 -11.28 16.08
N ALA A 664 25.58 -11.23 15.77
CA ALA A 664 26.60 -10.72 16.68
C ALA A 664 26.37 -9.25 17.07
N ALA A 665 25.84 -8.40 16.18
CA ALA A 665 25.59 -6.98 16.45
C ALA A 665 24.20 -6.69 17.04
N SER A 666 23.27 -7.65 16.98
CA SER A 666 21.92 -7.49 17.50
C SER A 666 21.88 -7.34 19.02
N ALA A 667 20.94 -6.53 19.51
CA ALA A 667 20.68 -6.35 20.93
C ALA A 667 20.21 -7.67 21.57
N PRO A 668 20.64 -8.00 22.81
CA PRO A 668 20.25 -9.23 23.49
C PRO A 668 18.76 -9.27 23.87
N SER A 669 18.04 -8.16 23.75
CA SER A 669 16.60 -8.08 24.02
C SER A 669 15.87 -7.13 23.07
N GLN A 670 14.61 -7.44 22.76
CA GLN A 670 13.71 -6.61 21.98
C GLN A 670 12.34 -6.54 22.67
N THR A 671 11.85 -5.33 22.93
CA THR A 671 10.54 -5.13 23.60
C THR A 671 9.42 -4.87 22.59
N ARG A 672 9.74 -4.33 21.41
CA ARG A 672 8.77 -3.97 20.39
C ARG A 672 9.41 -3.89 19.01
N ASN A 673 8.67 -4.30 17.99
CA ASN A 673 8.95 -4.04 16.59
C ASN A 673 7.76 -3.30 15.94
N PRO A 674 7.87 -2.00 15.60
CA PRO A 674 6.83 -1.25 14.90
C PRO A 674 6.64 -1.67 13.43
N GLU A 675 7.60 -2.35 12.82
CA GLU A 675 7.74 -2.54 11.37
C GLU A 675 7.96 -4.01 11.03
N VAL A 676 6.97 -4.85 11.32
CA VAL A 676 7.09 -6.32 11.18
C VAL A 676 7.13 -6.77 9.71
N TRP A 677 6.46 -6.05 8.82
CA TRP A 677 6.50 -6.27 7.37
C TRP A 677 6.01 -5.01 6.61
N ARG A 678 6.17 -5.01 5.28
CA ARG A 678 5.90 -3.85 4.41
C ARG A 678 4.40 -3.61 4.24
N GLY A 679 3.84 -2.65 4.97
CA GLY A 679 2.40 -2.35 4.96
C GLY A 679 1.70 -2.68 6.28
N ALA A 680 2.44 -3.17 7.28
CA ALA A 680 1.93 -3.35 8.63
C ALA A 680 1.42 -2.01 9.20
N THR A 681 0.13 -1.96 9.54
CA THR A 681 -0.50 -0.79 10.19
C THR A 681 -0.35 -0.83 11.72
N LYS A 682 0.10 -1.97 12.26
CA LYS A 682 0.33 -2.21 13.70
C LYS A 682 1.64 -2.98 13.89
N GLY A 683 2.47 -2.52 14.83
CA GLY A 683 3.66 -3.24 15.28
C GLY A 683 3.33 -4.33 16.29
N VAL A 684 4.34 -5.14 16.65
CA VAL A 684 4.24 -6.20 17.67
C VAL A 684 5.06 -5.81 18.89
N SER A 685 4.49 -6.01 20.09
CA SER A 685 5.22 -5.88 21.36
C SER A 685 5.45 -7.27 21.94
N TYR A 686 6.63 -7.49 22.51
CA TYR A 686 7.07 -8.81 22.97
C TYR A 686 6.96 -8.93 24.49
N ALA A 687 6.17 -9.89 24.95
CA ALA A 687 6.14 -10.26 26.38
C ALA A 687 7.47 -10.93 26.80
N ASP A 688 7.96 -11.85 25.97
CA ASP A 688 9.32 -12.40 26.08
C ASP A 688 10.28 -11.56 25.24
N THR A 689 11.07 -10.74 25.91
CA THR A 689 11.97 -9.80 25.27
C THR A 689 13.30 -10.42 24.86
N LYS A 690 13.62 -11.65 25.26
CA LYS A 690 14.95 -12.25 25.07
C LYS A 690 15.20 -12.63 23.61
N LEU A 691 16.28 -12.14 22.99
CA LEU A 691 16.66 -12.54 21.62
C LEU A 691 17.47 -13.85 21.64
N TYR A 692 16.82 -15.00 21.56
CA TYR A 692 17.42 -16.33 21.77
C TYR A 692 18.59 -16.61 20.84
N THR A 693 18.51 -16.20 19.58
CA THR A 693 19.59 -16.38 18.59
C THR A 693 20.89 -15.70 19.02
N LYS A 694 20.83 -14.54 19.70
CA LYS A 694 22.02 -13.86 20.26
C LYS A 694 22.64 -14.66 21.41
N TYR A 695 21.81 -15.24 22.28
CA TYR A 695 22.29 -16.09 23.38
C TYR A 695 22.91 -17.39 22.86
N ALA A 696 22.29 -18.00 21.85
CA ALA A 696 22.82 -19.20 21.20
C ALA A 696 24.17 -18.92 20.51
N PHE A 697 24.35 -17.73 19.90
CA PHE A 697 25.63 -17.30 19.36
C PHE A 697 26.71 -17.15 20.45
N ARG A 698 26.35 -16.51 21.57
CA ARG A 698 27.23 -16.38 22.73
C ARG A 698 27.62 -17.74 23.31
N ASP A 699 26.69 -18.69 23.37
CA ASP A 699 26.96 -20.06 23.84
C ASP A 699 27.86 -20.82 22.86
N PHE A 700 27.68 -20.64 21.55
CA PHE A 700 28.57 -21.20 20.55
C PHE A 700 30.02 -20.73 20.74
N LEU A 701 30.25 -19.43 20.94
CA LEU A 701 31.59 -18.91 21.22
C LEU A 701 32.14 -19.44 22.56
N ARG A 702 31.28 -19.52 23.58
CA ARG A 702 31.64 -20.07 24.90
C ARG A 702 32.06 -21.53 24.81
N GLU A 703 31.31 -22.36 24.10
CA GLU A 703 31.65 -23.77 23.87
C GLU A 703 32.96 -23.91 23.09
N LYS A 704 33.18 -23.03 22.10
CA LYS A 704 34.36 -23.11 21.24
C LYS A 704 35.65 -22.67 21.93
N TYR A 705 35.60 -21.60 22.74
CA TYR A 705 36.79 -21.00 23.35
C TYR A 705 36.94 -21.30 24.84
N GLN A 706 35.89 -21.78 25.51
CA GLN A 706 35.80 -22.10 26.93
C GLN A 706 35.93 -20.87 27.86
N THR A 707 36.91 -19.99 27.63
CA THR A 707 37.13 -18.76 28.40
C THR A 707 37.08 -17.50 27.53
N VAL A 708 36.72 -16.36 28.13
CA VAL A 708 36.64 -15.07 27.42
C VAL A 708 38.03 -14.60 27.00
N GLU A 709 39.07 -14.94 27.76
CA GLU A 709 40.46 -14.63 27.45
C GLU A 709 40.92 -15.34 26.17
N ALA A 710 40.52 -16.60 25.98
CA ALA A 710 40.82 -17.34 24.77
C ALA A 710 40.10 -16.74 23.55
N LEU A 711 38.84 -16.32 23.69
CA LEU A 711 38.12 -15.57 22.66
C LEU A 711 38.81 -14.24 22.35
N ASN A 712 39.19 -13.47 23.37
CA ASN A 712 39.88 -12.20 23.23
C ASN A 712 41.21 -12.36 22.50
N ALA A 713 41.99 -13.40 22.82
CA ALA A 713 43.22 -13.72 22.12
C ALA A 713 42.96 -14.09 20.64
N ALA A 714 41.89 -14.86 20.37
CA ALA A 714 41.53 -15.28 19.02
C ALA A 714 41.02 -14.11 18.15
N TRP A 715 40.20 -13.23 18.71
CA TRP A 715 39.56 -12.12 17.99
C TRP A 715 40.34 -10.81 18.07
N THR A 716 41.40 -10.74 18.88
CA THR A 716 41.99 -9.47 19.34
C THR A 716 40.92 -8.57 20.01
N ALA A 717 39.97 -9.20 20.70
CA ALA A 717 38.86 -8.54 21.36
C ALA A 717 39.22 -8.15 22.80
N LYS A 718 38.32 -7.39 23.44
CA LYS A 718 38.47 -6.91 24.82
C LYS A 718 37.20 -7.13 25.63
N TYR A 719 36.56 -8.29 25.46
CA TYR A 719 35.38 -8.63 26.24
C TYR A 719 35.75 -8.91 27.70
N THR A 720 34.92 -8.49 28.64
CA THR A 720 35.13 -8.70 30.08
C THR A 720 34.42 -9.94 30.61
N THR A 721 33.31 -10.33 29.96
CA THR A 721 32.50 -11.48 30.34
C THR A 721 31.74 -12.02 29.13
N TRP A 722 31.22 -13.23 29.24
CA TRP A 722 30.34 -13.83 28.25
C TRP A 722 28.95 -13.17 28.21
N ASP A 723 28.47 -12.69 29.36
CA ASP A 723 27.14 -12.09 29.47
C ASP A 723 27.22 -10.56 29.26
N SER A 724 26.25 -9.78 29.75
CA SER A 724 26.28 -8.32 29.62
C SER A 724 27.13 -7.70 30.74
N ASP A 725 27.95 -6.72 30.39
CA ASP A 725 28.74 -5.88 31.30
C ASP A 725 28.70 -4.43 30.80
N GLY A 726 27.81 -3.62 31.36
CA GLY A 726 27.59 -2.23 30.95
C GLY A 726 26.50 -2.01 29.90
N GLY A 727 25.94 -3.08 29.33
CA GLY A 727 24.71 -3.05 28.52
C GLY A 727 24.88 -2.64 27.05
N TRP A 728 24.12 -3.27 26.17
CA TRP A 728 24.07 -2.94 24.75
C TRP A 728 23.57 -1.49 24.52
N PRO A 729 24.15 -0.68 23.60
CA PRO A 729 25.14 -1.07 22.59
C PRO A 729 26.60 -0.75 22.96
N ARG A 730 26.91 -0.36 24.21
CA ARG A 730 28.25 0.16 24.60
C ARG A 730 28.97 -0.67 25.67
N GLY A 731 28.35 -1.73 26.17
CA GLY A 731 28.93 -2.62 27.16
C GLY A 731 30.14 -3.40 26.63
N ALA A 732 30.88 -3.99 27.55
CA ALA A 732 32.09 -4.76 27.32
C ALA A 732 31.86 -6.28 27.34
N GLY A 733 30.62 -6.73 27.56
CA GLY A 733 30.28 -8.15 27.50
C GLY A 733 30.11 -8.68 26.07
N VAL A 734 30.25 -10.00 25.85
CA VAL A 734 29.97 -10.61 24.53
C VAL A 734 28.51 -10.41 24.12
N LEU A 735 27.56 -10.42 25.07
CA LEU A 735 26.16 -10.09 24.77
C LEU A 735 25.95 -8.63 24.35
N ASP A 736 26.85 -7.72 24.72
CA ASP A 736 26.77 -6.29 24.41
C ASP A 736 27.39 -5.94 23.05
N GLU A 737 27.99 -6.90 22.34
CA GLU A 737 28.53 -6.67 20.99
C GLU A 737 27.46 -6.05 20.09
N SER A 738 27.80 -4.91 19.50
CA SER A 738 26.89 -4.05 18.75
C SER A 738 27.39 -3.74 17.34
N GLY A 739 28.50 -4.36 16.92
CA GLY A 739 29.19 -4.09 15.66
C GLY A 739 30.05 -2.82 15.68
N ARG A 740 30.18 -2.15 16.84
CA ARG A 740 30.98 -0.92 17.00
C ARG A 740 32.46 -1.21 17.24
N ASN A 741 32.77 -2.40 17.74
CA ASN A 741 34.12 -2.75 18.11
C ASN A 741 35.00 -2.95 16.88
N PRO A 742 36.27 -2.48 16.90
CA PRO A 742 37.15 -2.53 15.73
C PRO A 742 37.34 -3.94 15.16
N TRP A 743 37.34 -4.99 15.99
CA TRP A 743 37.53 -6.37 15.54
C TRP A 743 36.37 -6.92 14.71
N MET A 744 35.16 -6.38 14.88
CA MET A 744 33.98 -6.78 14.10
C MET A 744 34.00 -6.25 12.67
N GLY A 745 34.81 -5.23 12.37
CA GLY A 745 34.79 -4.54 11.07
C GLY A 745 33.55 -3.68 10.86
N LYS A 746 33.64 -2.75 9.91
CA LYS A 746 32.53 -1.88 9.46
C LYS A 746 31.81 -2.45 8.24
N ASP A 747 32.45 -3.32 7.46
CA ASP A 747 31.81 -4.00 6.33
C ASP A 747 31.02 -5.22 6.81
N PHE A 748 29.82 -4.97 7.32
CA PHE A 748 28.89 -6.01 7.78
C PHE A 748 28.29 -6.87 6.66
N TYR A 749 28.65 -6.64 5.40
CA TYR A 749 28.24 -7.46 4.28
C TYR A 749 29.26 -8.56 3.96
N SER A 750 30.53 -8.18 3.78
CA SER A 750 31.60 -9.11 3.35
C SER A 750 32.58 -9.48 4.46
N LEU A 751 32.58 -8.73 5.57
CA LEU A 751 33.54 -8.88 6.67
C LEU A 751 35.00 -8.71 6.25
N LYS A 752 35.26 -8.00 5.14
CA LYS A 752 36.62 -7.80 4.60
C LYS A 752 37.56 -7.04 5.55
N ASP A 753 37.00 -6.26 6.47
CA ASP A 753 37.75 -5.46 7.45
C ASP A 753 37.60 -5.99 8.88
N SER A 754 36.96 -7.15 9.06
CA SER A 754 36.95 -7.90 10.32
C SER A 754 38.26 -8.67 10.50
N ALA A 755 38.63 -8.98 11.73
CA ALA A 755 39.78 -9.86 11.97
C ALA A 755 39.54 -11.24 11.32
N PRO A 756 40.55 -11.91 10.73
CA PRO A 756 40.35 -13.16 9.99
C PRO A 756 39.64 -14.24 10.79
N ARG A 757 39.94 -14.32 12.10
CA ARG A 757 39.32 -15.30 12.98
C ARG A 757 37.87 -14.96 13.35
N VAL A 758 37.55 -13.66 13.46
CA VAL A 758 36.17 -13.19 13.63
C VAL A 758 35.35 -13.64 12.43
N LYS A 759 35.82 -13.35 11.20
CA LYS A 759 35.13 -13.79 9.99
C LYS A 759 34.92 -15.31 9.96
N ALA A 760 35.95 -16.10 10.24
CA ALA A 760 35.84 -17.56 10.25
C ALA A 760 34.78 -18.07 11.24
N ASP A 761 34.72 -17.52 12.44
CA ASP A 761 33.74 -17.91 13.45
C ASP A 761 32.31 -17.45 13.10
N LEU A 762 32.17 -16.25 12.50
CA LEU A 762 30.90 -15.76 12.00
C LEU A 762 30.40 -16.61 10.83
N ASP A 763 31.26 -17.00 9.89
CA ASP A 763 30.93 -17.88 8.75
C ASP A 763 30.48 -19.28 9.25
N GLU A 764 31.16 -19.83 10.28
CA GLU A 764 30.76 -21.08 10.92
C GLU A 764 29.38 -20.95 11.59
N TRP A 765 29.15 -19.83 12.27
CA TRP A 765 27.86 -19.56 12.89
C TRP A 765 26.72 -19.44 11.87
N VAL A 766 26.95 -18.88 10.68
CA VAL A 766 25.94 -18.90 9.60
C VAL A 766 25.47 -20.33 9.31
N GLY A 767 26.38 -21.30 9.34
CA GLY A 767 26.04 -22.71 9.16
C GLY A 767 25.14 -23.25 10.27
N LYS A 768 25.45 -22.97 11.54
CA LYS A 768 24.62 -23.40 12.68
C LYS A 768 23.23 -22.74 12.67
N LEU A 769 23.18 -21.46 12.33
CA LEU A 769 21.93 -20.71 12.23
C LEU A 769 21.03 -21.24 11.10
N ALA A 770 21.60 -21.42 9.90
CA ALA A 770 20.87 -21.96 8.76
C ALA A 770 20.41 -23.40 9.04
N ASP A 771 21.26 -24.23 9.64
CA ASP A 771 20.90 -25.61 9.99
C ASP A 771 19.74 -25.65 11.00
N ARG A 772 19.72 -24.77 12.00
CA ARG A 772 18.59 -24.65 12.93
C ARG A 772 17.30 -24.25 12.22
N TYR A 773 17.35 -23.25 11.33
CA TYR A 773 16.18 -22.85 10.54
C TYR A 773 15.62 -24.02 9.73
N PHE A 774 16.46 -24.61 8.86
CA PHE A 774 16.04 -25.66 7.95
C PHE A 774 15.57 -26.91 8.69
N SER A 775 16.26 -27.33 9.75
CA SER A 775 15.87 -28.50 10.55
C SER A 775 14.51 -28.32 11.21
N VAL A 776 14.22 -27.14 11.78
CA VAL A 776 12.93 -26.86 12.43
C VAL A 776 11.79 -26.90 11.43
N VAL A 777 11.92 -26.20 10.30
CA VAL A 777 10.83 -26.10 9.33
C VAL A 777 10.64 -27.43 8.58
N ALA A 778 11.72 -28.09 8.16
CA ALA A 778 11.63 -29.40 7.51
C ALA A 778 11.02 -30.46 8.44
N ALA A 779 11.43 -30.50 9.71
CA ALA A 779 10.85 -31.43 10.68
C ALA A 779 9.36 -31.15 10.93
N ALA A 780 8.97 -29.88 10.98
CA ALA A 780 7.57 -29.49 11.09
C ALA A 780 6.75 -29.97 9.89
N ILE A 781 7.23 -29.71 8.66
CA ILE A 781 6.57 -30.16 7.42
C ILE A 781 6.46 -31.69 7.41
N ARG A 782 7.54 -32.43 7.64
CA ARG A 782 7.51 -33.91 7.64
C ARG A 782 6.63 -34.51 8.73
N ALA A 783 6.49 -33.82 9.87
CA ALA A 783 5.60 -34.25 10.95
C ALA A 783 4.11 -34.04 10.61
N GLY A 784 3.78 -33.02 9.81
CA GLY A 784 2.43 -32.80 9.30
C GLY A 784 2.13 -33.66 8.06
N ASP A 785 3.09 -33.76 7.14
CA ASP A 785 2.96 -34.40 5.85
C ASP A 785 4.17 -35.29 5.55
N PRO A 786 4.13 -36.58 5.96
CA PRO A 786 5.27 -37.48 5.80
C PRO A 786 5.46 -37.99 4.36
N ASN A 787 4.47 -37.78 3.47
CA ASN A 787 4.45 -38.40 2.13
C ASN A 787 4.98 -37.48 1.03
N HIS A 788 4.94 -36.16 1.23
CA HIS A 788 5.29 -35.18 0.20
C HIS A 788 6.70 -34.60 0.37
N LEU A 789 7.19 -34.05 -0.74
CA LEU A 789 8.53 -33.47 -0.80
C LEU A 789 8.58 -32.15 -0.04
N VAL A 790 9.73 -31.90 0.57
CA VAL A 790 10.05 -30.65 1.25
C VAL A 790 10.97 -29.82 0.35
N PHE A 791 10.51 -28.64 -0.07
CA PHE A 791 11.31 -27.72 -0.88
C PHE A 791 12.00 -26.67 -0.03
N SER A 792 13.09 -26.08 -0.54
CA SER A 792 13.70 -24.89 0.08
C SER A 792 12.73 -23.71 0.12
N PRO A 793 13.10 -22.59 0.79
CA PRO A 793 12.44 -21.32 0.54
C PRO A 793 12.38 -21.03 -0.96
N ALA A 794 11.29 -20.41 -1.37
CA ALA A 794 11.05 -19.99 -2.73
C ALA A 794 12.13 -18.98 -3.17
N ALA A 795 12.55 -19.08 -4.43
CA ALA A 795 13.60 -18.25 -5.03
C ALA A 795 14.93 -18.19 -4.23
N LEU A 796 15.36 -19.30 -3.58
CA LEU A 796 16.63 -19.34 -2.85
C LEU A 796 17.81 -18.99 -3.77
N SER A 797 18.66 -18.04 -3.38
CA SER A 797 19.68 -17.56 -4.31
C SER A 797 20.80 -18.59 -4.52
N THR A 798 21.13 -18.88 -5.78
CA THR A 798 22.36 -19.61 -6.18
C THR A 798 23.65 -18.94 -5.68
N ARG A 799 23.56 -17.64 -5.38
CA ARG A 799 24.63 -16.79 -4.84
C ARG A 799 24.56 -16.64 -3.31
N ALA A 800 23.73 -17.42 -2.62
CA ALA A 800 23.68 -17.44 -1.17
C ALA A 800 24.99 -17.91 -0.54
N HIS A 801 25.14 -17.62 0.76
CA HIS A 801 26.30 -18.04 1.55
C HIS A 801 26.46 -19.56 1.46
N PRO A 802 27.70 -20.11 1.28
CA PRO A 802 27.89 -21.55 1.06
C PRO A 802 27.22 -22.42 2.14
N LYS A 803 27.33 -22.00 3.40
CA LYS A 803 26.75 -22.71 4.55
C LYS A 803 25.21 -22.74 4.55
N VAL A 804 24.55 -21.78 3.91
CA VAL A 804 23.08 -21.79 3.74
C VAL A 804 22.69 -22.86 2.72
N LEU A 805 23.40 -22.94 1.59
CA LEU A 805 23.13 -23.96 0.55
C LEU A 805 23.46 -25.38 1.03
N GLU A 806 24.56 -25.54 1.77
CA GLU A 806 24.89 -26.81 2.43
C GLU A 806 23.81 -27.24 3.44
N ALA A 807 23.26 -26.30 4.22
CA ALA A 807 22.18 -26.58 5.16
C ALA A 807 20.87 -26.95 4.45
N ALA A 808 20.50 -26.20 3.40
CA ALA A 808 19.36 -26.54 2.55
C ALA A 808 19.47 -27.97 2.01
N GLY A 809 20.66 -28.37 1.52
CA GLY A 809 20.93 -29.71 1.00
C GLY A 809 20.75 -30.86 2.00
N ARG A 810 20.94 -30.58 3.31
CA ARG A 810 20.75 -31.57 4.38
C ARG A 810 19.28 -31.84 4.69
N HIS A 811 18.43 -30.82 4.58
CA HIS A 811 17.06 -30.87 5.11
C HIS A 811 15.96 -30.90 4.04
N CYS A 812 16.21 -30.28 2.87
CA CYS A 812 15.29 -30.24 1.74
C CYS A 812 15.48 -31.43 0.80
N ASP A 813 14.40 -31.87 0.16
CA ASP A 813 14.42 -32.90 -0.88
C ASP A 813 14.82 -32.30 -2.24
N VAL A 814 14.34 -31.10 -2.54
CA VAL A 814 14.60 -30.34 -3.78
C VAL A 814 14.75 -28.85 -3.44
N LEU A 815 15.62 -28.12 -4.14
CA LEU A 815 15.77 -26.67 -3.95
C LEU A 815 15.10 -25.92 -5.12
N GLN A 816 14.21 -24.98 -4.80
CA GLN A 816 13.83 -23.93 -5.74
C GLN A 816 14.90 -22.84 -5.70
N VAL A 817 15.52 -22.53 -6.83
CA VAL A 817 16.64 -21.59 -6.88
C VAL A 817 16.42 -20.43 -7.84
N GLU A 818 16.96 -19.27 -7.50
CA GLU A 818 17.07 -18.08 -8.36
C GLU A 818 18.55 -17.78 -8.65
N GLY A 819 18.86 -17.42 -9.88
CA GLY A 819 20.19 -17.01 -10.29
C GLY A 819 20.21 -16.36 -11.67
N PRO A 820 21.36 -15.79 -12.08
CA PRO A 820 21.49 -15.19 -13.40
C PRO A 820 21.11 -16.21 -14.49
N TRP A 821 20.17 -15.84 -15.36
CA TRP A 821 19.57 -16.75 -16.35
C TRP A 821 20.58 -17.24 -17.42
N ASP A 822 21.75 -16.62 -17.50
CA ASP A 822 22.83 -16.90 -18.44
C ASP A 822 24.07 -17.54 -17.76
N SER A 823 24.01 -17.84 -16.46
CA SER A 823 25.18 -18.30 -15.68
C SER A 823 25.11 -19.76 -15.24
N ASP A 824 25.69 -20.65 -16.04
CA ASP A 824 25.84 -22.08 -15.70
C ASP A 824 26.67 -22.32 -14.43
N THR A 825 27.68 -21.48 -14.18
CA THR A 825 28.58 -21.62 -13.03
C THR A 825 27.88 -21.39 -11.69
N MET A 826 26.89 -20.50 -11.62
CA MET A 826 26.14 -20.25 -10.39
C MET A 826 25.19 -21.41 -10.07
N TYR A 827 24.56 -22.00 -11.08
CA TYR A 827 23.75 -23.21 -10.89
C TYR A 827 24.60 -24.44 -10.53
N GLU A 828 25.78 -24.59 -11.16
CA GLU A 828 26.74 -25.63 -10.78
C GLU A 828 27.19 -25.49 -9.33
N ARG A 829 27.49 -24.25 -8.91
CA ARG A 829 27.83 -23.94 -7.51
C ARG A 829 26.71 -24.35 -6.56
N ALA A 830 25.46 -23.98 -6.87
CA ALA A 830 24.31 -24.29 -6.02
C ALA A 830 24.12 -25.80 -5.86
N TYR A 831 24.14 -26.55 -6.98
CA TYR A 831 24.10 -28.01 -6.94
C TYR A 831 25.32 -28.61 -6.23
N GLY A 832 26.52 -28.06 -6.47
CA GLY A 832 27.76 -28.52 -5.87
C GLY A 832 27.77 -28.44 -4.35
N LEU A 833 27.14 -27.41 -3.78
CA LEU A 833 27.04 -27.20 -2.34
C LEU A 833 25.85 -27.94 -1.70
N ALA A 834 24.69 -27.92 -2.35
CA ALA A 834 23.49 -28.56 -1.80
C ALA A 834 23.43 -30.07 -2.07
N LYS A 835 24.02 -30.53 -3.18
CA LYS A 835 23.97 -31.93 -3.67
C LYS A 835 22.54 -32.49 -3.76
N ARG A 836 21.58 -31.62 -4.07
CA ARG A 836 20.15 -31.92 -4.23
C ARG A 836 19.65 -31.42 -5.59
N PRO A 837 18.61 -32.05 -6.16
CA PRO A 837 18.00 -31.59 -7.41
C PRO A 837 17.47 -30.16 -7.28
N LEU A 838 17.47 -29.45 -8.41
CA LEU A 838 17.11 -28.05 -8.51
C LEU A 838 15.89 -27.85 -9.42
N PHE A 839 14.99 -26.94 -9.09
CA PHE A 839 14.09 -26.32 -10.05
C PHE A 839 14.23 -24.80 -9.97
N ILE A 840 14.06 -24.12 -11.10
CA ILE A 840 14.47 -22.72 -11.22
C ILE A 840 13.25 -21.80 -11.15
N TRP A 841 13.28 -20.85 -10.23
CA TRP A 841 12.41 -19.68 -10.26
C TRP A 841 13.01 -18.66 -11.25
N THR A 842 12.25 -18.23 -12.26
CA THR A 842 12.74 -17.28 -13.27
C THR A 842 11.62 -16.46 -13.93
N THR A 843 12.01 -15.36 -14.57
CA THR A 843 11.14 -14.56 -15.44
C THR A 843 11.90 -14.01 -16.65
N PHE A 844 11.16 -13.63 -17.68
CA PHE A 844 11.63 -12.89 -18.86
C PHE A 844 10.56 -11.87 -19.21
N MET A 845 10.95 -10.70 -19.69
CA MET A 845 10.02 -9.59 -19.95
C MET A 845 10.24 -8.96 -21.31
N SER A 846 9.23 -8.25 -21.80
CA SER A 846 9.39 -7.34 -22.92
C SER A 846 8.61 -6.05 -22.66
N HIS A 847 9.18 -5.21 -21.81
CA HIS A 847 8.52 -4.00 -21.30
C HIS A 847 8.11 -3.04 -22.42
N SER A 848 9.01 -2.81 -23.39
CA SER A 848 8.77 -1.95 -24.55
C SER A 848 7.70 -2.47 -25.51
N ASP A 849 7.38 -3.77 -25.46
CA ASP A 849 6.32 -4.41 -26.24
C ASP A 849 5.26 -5.03 -25.31
N SER A 850 4.75 -4.20 -24.41
CA SER A 850 3.65 -4.54 -23.50
C SER A 850 2.73 -3.33 -23.29
N PRO A 851 1.56 -3.49 -22.67
CA PRO A 851 0.73 -2.37 -22.22
C PRO A 851 1.45 -1.47 -21.21
N LEU A 852 2.53 -1.95 -20.58
CA LEU A 852 3.30 -1.24 -19.56
C LEU A 852 4.46 -0.40 -20.12
N ALA A 853 4.63 -0.27 -21.45
CA ALA A 853 5.79 0.43 -22.02
C ALA A 853 5.95 1.90 -21.63
N SER A 854 4.87 2.56 -21.19
CA SER A 854 4.91 3.94 -20.66
C SER A 854 5.36 4.02 -19.20
N THR A 855 5.39 2.90 -18.49
CA THR A 855 5.80 2.82 -17.08
C THR A 855 7.32 2.65 -16.97
N LYS A 856 7.89 3.08 -15.85
CA LYS A 856 9.34 2.95 -15.61
C LYS A 856 9.69 1.49 -15.28
N LEU A 857 10.53 0.88 -16.11
CA LEU A 857 11.21 -0.39 -15.80
C LEU A 857 12.03 -0.25 -14.51
N SER A 858 11.85 -1.18 -13.56
CA SER A 858 12.48 -1.09 -12.23
C SER A 858 13.32 -2.31 -11.87
N GLY A 859 14.64 -2.29 -12.16
CA GLY A 859 15.60 -3.26 -11.59
C GLY A 859 15.63 -4.64 -12.24
N TRP A 860 15.01 -4.78 -13.42
CA TRP A 860 14.88 -6.04 -14.17
C TRP A 860 15.42 -5.93 -15.60
N GLU A 861 16.36 -5.01 -15.84
CA GLU A 861 16.94 -4.72 -17.15
C GLU A 861 17.61 -5.97 -17.78
N SER A 862 18.22 -6.82 -16.95
CA SER A 862 18.95 -8.02 -17.42
C SER A 862 18.08 -9.12 -18.03
N VAL A 863 16.76 -9.05 -17.81
CA VAL A 863 15.77 -10.00 -18.34
C VAL A 863 14.72 -9.32 -19.21
N ASN A 864 14.97 -8.07 -19.63
CA ASN A 864 14.08 -7.29 -20.47
C ASN A 864 14.53 -7.32 -21.95
N PHE A 865 13.66 -7.80 -22.82
CA PHE A 865 13.89 -7.96 -24.26
C PHE A 865 13.08 -6.93 -25.05
N PRO A 866 13.50 -6.60 -26.29
CA PRO A 866 12.87 -5.52 -27.05
C PRO A 866 11.45 -5.84 -27.55
N THR A 867 11.16 -7.12 -27.84
CA THR A 867 9.84 -7.60 -28.32
C THR A 867 9.42 -8.89 -27.63
N GLN A 868 8.12 -9.22 -27.68
CA GLN A 868 7.62 -10.50 -27.14
C GLN A 868 8.23 -11.72 -27.84
N GLU A 869 8.57 -11.64 -29.14
CA GLU A 869 9.27 -12.71 -29.84
C GLU A 869 10.70 -12.89 -29.31
N ALA A 870 11.42 -11.78 -29.07
CA ALA A 870 12.77 -11.84 -28.50
C ALA A 870 12.73 -12.41 -27.06
N ARG A 871 11.72 -12.04 -26.27
CA ARG A 871 11.42 -12.63 -24.96
C ARG A 871 11.18 -14.14 -25.08
N GLY A 872 10.39 -14.57 -26.08
CA GLY A 872 10.09 -15.98 -26.34
C GLY A 872 11.31 -16.79 -26.77
N GLN A 873 12.16 -16.22 -27.62
CA GLN A 873 13.42 -16.85 -28.04
C GLN A 873 14.41 -17.00 -26.87
N ALA A 874 14.50 -15.99 -26.00
CA ALA A 874 15.32 -16.05 -24.81
C ALA A 874 14.84 -17.15 -23.85
N TYR A 875 13.52 -17.21 -23.60
CA TYR A 875 12.92 -18.29 -22.82
C TYR A 875 13.19 -19.67 -23.40
N ALA A 876 12.98 -19.87 -24.71
CA ALA A 876 13.22 -21.15 -25.37
C ALA A 876 14.70 -21.58 -25.28
N SER A 877 15.62 -20.62 -25.45
CA SER A 877 17.06 -20.85 -25.29
C SER A 877 17.41 -21.24 -23.85
N PHE A 878 16.79 -20.59 -22.87
CA PHE A 878 16.94 -20.91 -21.46
C PHE A 878 16.45 -22.32 -21.13
N VAL A 879 15.24 -22.71 -21.57
CA VAL A 879 14.68 -24.05 -21.35
C VAL A 879 15.60 -25.14 -21.94
N ARG A 880 16.07 -24.95 -23.18
CA ARG A 880 17.04 -25.87 -23.82
C ARG A 880 18.33 -25.99 -23.03
N ARG A 881 18.84 -24.88 -22.51
CA ARG A 881 20.05 -24.84 -21.70
C ARG A 881 19.87 -25.65 -20.42
N ILE A 882 18.81 -25.41 -19.65
CA ILE A 882 18.61 -26.09 -18.36
C ILE A 882 18.31 -27.59 -18.52
N VAL A 883 17.61 -28.00 -19.58
CA VAL A 883 17.34 -29.43 -19.83
C VAL A 883 18.59 -30.17 -20.34
N THR A 884 19.57 -29.47 -20.93
CA THR A 884 20.82 -30.09 -21.42
C THR A 884 22.02 -29.85 -20.52
N PHE A 885 21.90 -28.97 -19.53
CA PHE A 885 22.95 -28.61 -18.59
C PHE A 885 23.47 -29.83 -17.83
N ARG A 886 24.79 -29.98 -17.83
CA ARG A 886 25.51 -31.01 -17.08
C ARG A 886 26.53 -30.35 -16.18
N THR A 887 26.52 -30.76 -14.93
CA THR A 887 27.60 -30.43 -13.99
C THR A 887 28.89 -31.15 -14.38
N SER A 888 30.02 -30.74 -13.81
CA SER A 888 31.34 -31.36 -14.01
C SER A 888 31.37 -32.86 -13.73
N ASP A 889 30.51 -33.37 -12.83
CA ASP A 889 30.39 -34.82 -12.56
C ASP A 889 29.47 -35.57 -13.55
N GLY A 890 28.98 -34.87 -14.59
CA GLY A 890 28.08 -35.39 -15.60
C GLY A 890 26.62 -35.46 -15.18
N THR A 891 26.25 -35.02 -13.97
CA THR A 891 24.86 -34.99 -13.49
C THR A 891 24.06 -33.89 -14.19
N TYR A 892 22.83 -34.21 -14.58
CA TYR A 892 21.80 -33.24 -14.92
C TYR A 892 21.00 -32.90 -13.65
N PRO A 893 21.19 -31.70 -13.06
CA PRO A 893 20.67 -31.39 -11.73
C PRO A 893 19.25 -30.85 -11.73
N PHE A 894 18.77 -30.35 -12.87
CA PHE A 894 17.47 -29.69 -12.96
C PHE A 894 16.33 -30.69 -13.17
N VAL A 895 15.23 -30.44 -12.48
CA VAL A 895 13.97 -31.20 -12.56
C VAL A 895 12.79 -30.37 -13.08
N GLY A 896 13.01 -29.07 -13.33
CA GLY A 896 12.04 -28.19 -13.97
C GLY A 896 12.23 -26.71 -13.65
N LEU A 897 11.17 -25.94 -13.85
CA LEU A 897 11.12 -24.50 -13.59
C LEU A 897 9.77 -24.08 -13.00
N ASP A 898 9.79 -22.92 -12.36
CA ASP A 898 8.63 -22.17 -11.94
C ASP A 898 8.71 -20.74 -12.50
N TRP A 899 7.70 -20.38 -13.29
CA TRP A 899 7.66 -19.13 -14.05
C TRP A 899 6.98 -18.02 -13.24
N TRP A 900 7.69 -16.91 -13.05
CA TRP A 900 7.12 -15.65 -12.58
C TRP A 900 6.77 -14.77 -13.80
N ALA A 901 5.53 -14.34 -14.04
CA ALA A 901 4.29 -14.64 -13.30
C ALA A 901 3.10 -14.84 -14.26
N TRP A 902 1.92 -15.13 -13.72
CA TRP A 902 0.68 -15.31 -14.49
C TRP A 902 0.28 -14.04 -15.27
N THR A 903 0.12 -12.91 -14.58
CA THR A 903 -0.30 -11.62 -15.16
C THR A 903 0.79 -10.57 -15.06
N ASP A 904 0.73 -9.56 -15.92
CA ASP A 904 1.51 -8.34 -15.78
C ASP A 904 1.24 -7.69 -14.43
N LYS A 905 2.32 -7.17 -13.82
CA LYS A 905 2.26 -6.61 -12.47
C LYS A 905 2.18 -5.10 -12.55
N ILE A 906 1.20 -4.52 -11.86
CA ILE A 906 1.01 -3.07 -11.76
C ILE A 906 0.95 -2.58 -10.31
N THR A 907 0.95 -3.50 -9.34
CA THR A 907 0.83 -3.23 -7.91
C THR A 907 2.16 -3.45 -7.18
N GLY A 908 2.24 -3.04 -5.91
CA GLY A 908 3.41 -3.34 -5.05
C GLY A 908 4.69 -2.54 -5.36
N GLY A 909 4.64 -1.57 -6.29
CA GLY A 909 5.79 -0.78 -6.72
C GLY A 909 6.63 -1.42 -7.82
N GLU A 910 6.16 -2.52 -8.41
CA GLU A 910 6.80 -3.24 -9.50
C GLU A 910 5.87 -3.22 -10.72
N SER A 911 5.98 -2.19 -11.56
CA SER A 911 5.16 -2.03 -12.76
C SER A 911 5.89 -2.64 -13.97
N ASN A 912 5.95 -3.96 -14.08
CA ASN A 912 6.76 -4.66 -15.09
C ASN A 912 5.99 -5.78 -15.82
N ASN A 913 6.39 -6.04 -17.08
CA ASN A 913 5.79 -7.04 -17.97
C ASN A 913 6.23 -8.49 -17.66
N PHE A 914 5.84 -9.01 -16.50
CA PHE A 914 6.13 -10.39 -16.09
C PHE A 914 5.15 -11.42 -16.66
N GLY A 915 3.96 -10.99 -17.09
CA GLY A 915 2.82 -11.87 -17.32
C GLY A 915 2.92 -12.78 -18.54
N LEU A 916 2.24 -13.92 -18.44
CA LEU A 916 1.77 -14.70 -19.60
C LEU A 916 0.58 -14.01 -20.28
N VAL A 917 -0.17 -13.23 -19.51
CA VAL A 917 -1.29 -12.40 -19.97
C VAL A 917 -1.10 -10.94 -19.59
N THR A 918 -1.72 -10.05 -20.36
CA THR A 918 -1.83 -8.62 -20.03
C THR A 918 -2.79 -8.41 -18.85
N ASN A 919 -2.84 -7.20 -18.31
CA ASN A 919 -3.86 -6.76 -17.36
C ASN A 919 -5.31 -6.80 -17.92
N LYS A 920 -5.52 -7.11 -19.20
CA LYS A 920 -6.85 -7.39 -19.77
C LYS A 920 -7.15 -8.88 -19.88
N ASP A 921 -6.30 -9.72 -19.28
CA ASP A 921 -6.33 -11.18 -19.41
C ASP A 921 -6.15 -11.66 -20.87
N ASN A 922 -5.50 -10.86 -21.71
CA ASN A 922 -5.17 -11.24 -23.09
C ASN A 922 -3.81 -11.94 -23.13
N ALA A 923 -3.75 -13.11 -23.76
CA ALA A 923 -2.53 -13.88 -23.91
C ALA A 923 -1.50 -13.19 -24.84
N TYR A 924 -0.22 -13.27 -24.48
CA TYR A 924 0.90 -12.88 -25.36
C TYR A 924 1.19 -13.95 -26.43
N ASP A 925 0.22 -14.23 -27.30
CA ASP A 925 0.29 -15.23 -28.37
C ASP A 925 0.27 -14.63 -29.79
N GLY A 926 0.43 -13.30 -29.89
CA GLY A 926 0.31 -12.53 -31.13
C GLY A 926 -1.12 -12.41 -31.67
N LYS A 927 -2.14 -12.87 -30.93
CA LYS A 927 -3.55 -12.90 -31.37
C LYS A 927 -4.52 -12.29 -30.35
N GLU A 928 -4.31 -12.53 -29.07
CA GLU A 928 -5.21 -12.01 -28.01
C GLU A 928 -4.78 -10.61 -27.56
N ALA A 929 -3.49 -10.38 -27.30
CA ALA A 929 -2.95 -9.09 -26.85
C ALA A 929 -2.80 -8.09 -28.01
N VAL A 930 -3.91 -7.80 -28.69
CA VAL A 930 -3.95 -6.95 -29.89
C VAL A 930 -5.07 -5.91 -29.83
N THR A 931 -5.05 -4.94 -30.74
CA THR A 931 -6.12 -3.92 -30.83
C THR A 931 -7.44 -4.50 -31.31
N ALA A 932 -7.39 -5.44 -32.26
CA ALA A 932 -8.55 -6.07 -32.84
C ALA A 932 -9.33 -6.90 -31.80
N VAL A 933 -10.63 -6.66 -31.69
CA VAL A 933 -11.52 -7.43 -30.81
C VAL A 933 -11.74 -8.81 -31.42
N GLY A 934 -11.63 -9.85 -30.59
CA GLY A 934 -11.80 -11.24 -31.00
C GLY A 934 -12.37 -12.12 -29.90
N LYS A 935 -12.19 -13.42 -30.07
CA LYS A 935 -12.48 -14.42 -29.04
C LYS A 935 -11.34 -15.43 -28.97
N ASP A 936 -11.05 -15.91 -27.77
CA ASP A 936 -10.13 -17.01 -27.56
C ASP A 936 -10.73 -18.35 -28.01
N ALA A 937 -9.94 -19.43 -27.94
CA ALA A 937 -10.36 -20.77 -28.35
C ALA A 937 -11.56 -21.33 -27.54
N TRP A 938 -11.89 -20.71 -26.40
CA TRP A 938 -13.00 -21.10 -25.54
C TRP A 938 -14.17 -20.11 -25.61
N GLY A 939 -14.10 -19.12 -26.50
CA GLY A 939 -15.19 -18.18 -26.79
C GLY A 939 -15.22 -16.93 -25.93
N TYR A 940 -14.22 -16.71 -25.06
CA TYR A 940 -14.12 -15.51 -24.24
C TYR A 940 -13.58 -14.32 -25.05
N PRO A 941 -14.06 -13.08 -24.80
CA PRO A 941 -13.58 -11.88 -25.50
C PRO A 941 -12.07 -11.68 -25.38
N THR A 942 -11.44 -11.21 -26.45
CA THR A 942 -10.01 -10.85 -26.49
C THR A 942 -9.80 -9.52 -27.21
N GLY A 943 -8.57 -8.98 -27.11
CA GLY A 943 -8.17 -7.77 -27.80
C GLY A 943 -8.46 -6.49 -27.04
N SER A 944 -8.75 -5.41 -27.76
CA SER A 944 -8.92 -4.05 -27.20
C SER A 944 -7.65 -3.49 -26.52
N GLU A 945 -6.47 -4.02 -26.81
CA GLU A 945 -5.22 -3.41 -26.36
C GLU A 945 -4.97 -2.07 -27.05
N ALA A 946 -4.15 -1.20 -26.45
CA ALA A 946 -3.81 0.09 -27.04
C ALA A 946 -2.96 -0.05 -28.32
N ARG A 947 -2.27 -1.19 -28.47
CA ARG A 947 -1.46 -1.56 -29.64
C ARG A 947 -1.35 -3.08 -29.74
N ASN A 948 -0.86 -3.57 -30.87
CA ASN A 948 -0.59 -4.99 -31.04
C ASN A 948 0.71 -5.38 -30.34
N HIS A 949 0.67 -6.47 -29.59
CA HIS A 949 1.82 -7.08 -28.93
C HIS A 949 2.21 -8.39 -29.60
N GLY A 950 3.50 -8.71 -29.57
CA GLY A 950 4.04 -9.89 -30.23
C GLY A 950 3.71 -11.22 -29.58
N ASP A 951 4.31 -12.28 -30.11
CA ASP A 951 4.09 -13.67 -29.69
C ASP A 951 5.21 -14.19 -28.78
N PHE A 952 4.87 -14.40 -27.51
CA PHE A 952 5.70 -15.07 -26.51
C PHE A 952 5.31 -16.55 -26.35
N LEU A 953 4.01 -16.84 -26.24
CA LEU A 953 3.48 -18.13 -25.79
C LEU A 953 3.69 -19.26 -26.81
N SER A 954 3.75 -18.98 -28.11
CA SER A 954 4.08 -20.02 -29.09
C SER A 954 5.53 -20.49 -28.98
N PHE A 955 6.45 -19.64 -28.51
CA PHE A 955 7.82 -20.04 -28.21
C PHE A 955 7.88 -20.87 -26.93
N VAL A 956 7.13 -20.48 -25.89
CA VAL A 956 7.00 -21.25 -24.63
C VAL A 956 6.53 -22.67 -24.91
N ARG A 957 5.42 -22.81 -25.65
CA ARG A 957 4.86 -24.12 -26.00
C ARG A 957 5.87 -25.01 -26.74
N ARG A 958 6.52 -24.48 -27.78
CA ARG A 958 7.52 -25.23 -28.54
C ARG A 958 8.72 -25.65 -27.68
N ALA A 959 9.20 -24.76 -26.81
CA ALA A 959 10.29 -25.08 -25.89
C ALA A 959 9.92 -26.22 -24.93
N HIS A 960 8.68 -26.23 -24.42
CA HIS A 960 8.16 -27.32 -23.59
C HIS A 960 8.00 -28.65 -24.33
N GLU A 961 7.63 -28.62 -25.62
CA GLU A 961 7.55 -29.81 -26.46
C GLU A 961 8.96 -30.43 -26.66
N GLU A 962 9.99 -29.62 -26.82
CA GLU A 962 11.39 -30.07 -26.99
C GLU A 962 11.97 -30.74 -25.74
N VAL A 963 11.52 -30.36 -24.54
CA VAL A 963 11.96 -30.98 -23.27
C VAL A 963 11.74 -32.49 -23.30
N PHE A 964 10.60 -32.94 -23.80
CA PHE A 964 10.29 -34.37 -23.87
C PHE A 964 11.32 -35.14 -24.72
N SER A 965 11.65 -34.61 -25.89
CA SER A 965 12.65 -35.20 -26.78
C SER A 965 14.03 -35.29 -26.12
N ALA A 966 14.43 -34.25 -25.38
CA ALA A 966 15.68 -34.23 -24.63
C ALA A 966 15.68 -35.30 -23.51
N LEU A 967 14.62 -35.37 -22.71
CA LEU A 967 14.51 -36.36 -21.62
C LEU A 967 14.51 -37.79 -22.16
N LYS A 968 13.74 -38.06 -23.22
CA LYS A 968 13.70 -39.38 -23.86
C LYS A 968 15.08 -39.84 -24.34
N SER A 969 15.84 -38.94 -24.98
CA SER A 969 17.21 -39.21 -25.43
C SER A 969 18.16 -39.49 -24.26
N GLN A 970 18.11 -38.65 -23.22
CA GLN A 970 19.01 -38.74 -22.07
C GLN A 970 18.74 -39.95 -21.17
N LEU A 971 17.49 -40.41 -21.12
CA LEU A 971 17.06 -41.56 -20.30
C LEU A 971 17.05 -42.90 -21.07
N ALA A 972 17.29 -42.88 -22.39
CA ALA A 972 17.26 -44.08 -23.23
C ALA A 972 18.20 -45.20 -22.70
N ALA A 973 19.40 -44.82 -22.24
CA ALA A 973 20.37 -45.76 -21.69
C ALA A 973 20.01 -46.28 -20.29
N SER A 974 19.33 -45.47 -19.46
CA SER A 974 18.93 -45.85 -18.10
C SER A 974 17.64 -46.67 -18.07
N MET A 975 16.77 -46.52 -19.06
CA MET A 975 15.50 -47.29 -19.18
C MET A 975 15.63 -48.54 -20.06
N GLY A 976 16.74 -48.68 -20.80
CA GLY A 976 17.02 -49.79 -21.72
C GLY A 976 17.59 -51.07 -21.08
N ARG A 977 17.64 -51.18 -19.75
CA ARG A 977 17.92 -52.45 -19.06
C ARG A 977 16.62 -53.00 -18.48
N LYS A 978 15.83 -53.67 -19.32
CA LYS A 978 14.87 -54.69 -18.88
C LYS A 978 15.49 -56.05 -19.11
#